data_AF-A0A4V2AWB6-F1
#
_entry.id   AF-A0A4V2AWB6-F1
#
_cell.length_a   1.000
_cell.length_b   1.000
_cell.length_c   1.000
_cell.angle_alpha   90.00
_cell.angle_beta   90.00
_cell.angle_gamma   90.00
#
_symmetry.space_group_name_H-M   'P 1'
#
loop_
_entity.id
_entity.type
_entity.pdbx_description
1 polymer ?
#
loop_
_entity_poly.entity_id
_entity_poly.type
_entity_poly.pdbx_seq_one_letter_code
_entity_poly.pdbx_strand_id
1 'polypeptide(L)'
;MSAKTKNKGTGLAFQRQYTRDGVSPFDMFEYDYRTSVIRNPNGEKVFEMTNVEVPKHWSQIATDILAQKYFRKAGVPQSDGTLGRETSIRQVAHRLAGCWKGWGEKYGYFASSQDAQVFYDELVYSILHQSCAPNSPQWFNTGLFSSYGIDGKAQGHYFVDPVTGNLERSQNAYERPQPHACFILSVEDDLVNEGGIMDLWVREARIFKYGSGVGTNFSSIRAEGEKLSGGGTSSGLMSFLKIGDRSAGAIKSGGTTRRAAKMVCLDLDHPEIINFIDWKVEEEKKVGALIAAGYASDYEGDAYRTVSGQNSNNSVRIPNEFFRRLANNDDWEMTARSDGKVMRKMPARQLWEKIAYAAWRCADPGTQYDSTINEWHTCPEGGKIRASNPCSEYMFLDNTACNLASLNLRRFFNEADNSFDVQGFEYMTRLWTVVLEISVLMAQFPSPEVAQLSYDYRTLGLGYANLGSMLMVSGIPYDSEEARAIAGSITAIMNGVAYKTSAEMAQALGAFPRFEDNREHMLRVMRNHRAAAYDAAEAYEGLEIKPVGINAKYCPDYLLKAATKAWDDAVQMGEQYGYRNAQATVIAPTGTIGLVMDCDTTGIEPDFALVKFKKLSGGGYFKIINQSIPAALKNLGYTEQEMDAIVNYAKGHGTFAGAPFINHESLSEKGFIAEELKKLDTAVASAFEIGFVFNAYNLGEECLQRLGFTPEQYFAPDFNLLEELGFTDEEIEAANDYACGTMTVEGAPFLKNEHLPVFDCANKCGKKGERFIHPHGHIRMMGATQPFISGAISKTINLPHEATVDEIKDCYYLSWQLGIKACALYRDGSKLSQPLSNKRDKKKKKTDGATAEESTSV
;
A
#
# COMPACT_ATOMS: atom_id res chain seq x y z
N MET A 1 -17.97 40.13 -1.36
CA MET A 1 -17.03 40.50 -2.45
C MET A 1 -17.73 40.23 -3.78
N SER A 2 -17.57 41.14 -4.75
CA SER A 2 -18.32 41.17 -6.01
C SER A 2 -18.10 39.91 -6.85
N ALA A 3 -19.20 39.31 -7.31
CA ALA A 3 -19.20 38.19 -8.24
C ALA A 3 -18.55 38.61 -9.56
N LYS A 4 -17.28 38.26 -9.74
CA LYS A 4 -16.59 38.38 -11.03
C LYS A 4 -17.36 37.55 -12.06
N THR A 5 -17.84 38.22 -13.09
CA THR A 5 -18.37 37.65 -14.32
C THR A 5 -17.48 36.52 -14.83
N LYS A 6 -18.01 35.29 -14.84
CA LYS A 6 -17.37 34.11 -15.47
C LYS A 6 -17.14 34.40 -16.96
N ASN A 7 -15.89 34.55 -17.38
CA ASN A 7 -15.55 34.52 -18.80
C ASN A 7 -15.88 33.12 -19.35
N LYS A 8 -16.79 33.05 -20.33
CA LYS A 8 -17.02 31.81 -21.09
C LYS A 8 -15.75 31.53 -21.91
N GLY A 9 -15.05 30.43 -21.62
CA GLY A 9 -13.85 29.97 -22.34
C GLY A 9 -12.59 29.71 -21.51
N THR A 10 -12.65 29.65 -20.17
CA THR A 10 -11.46 29.55 -19.30
C THR A 10 -11.15 28.15 -18.74
N GLY A 11 -11.93 27.11 -19.03
CA GLY A 11 -11.70 25.74 -18.51
C GLY A 11 -10.49 25.04 -19.14
N LEU A 12 -10.19 23.81 -18.70
CA LEU A 12 -9.08 23.02 -19.22
C LEU A 12 -9.38 22.51 -20.64
N ALA A 13 -8.41 22.64 -21.53
CA ALA A 13 -8.42 21.98 -22.83
C ALA A 13 -7.81 20.57 -22.73
N PHE A 14 -8.32 19.62 -23.50
CA PHE A 14 -7.80 18.26 -23.59
C PHE A 14 -7.58 17.86 -25.04
N GLN A 15 -6.39 17.33 -25.32
CA GLN A 15 -6.05 16.74 -26.61
C GLN A 15 -6.05 15.22 -26.47
N ARG A 16 -6.55 14.51 -27.49
CA ARG A 16 -6.49 13.04 -27.50
C ARG A 16 -5.04 12.57 -27.58
N GLN A 17 -4.66 11.65 -26.71
CA GLN A 17 -3.33 11.04 -26.67
C GLN A 17 -3.41 9.56 -27.05
N TYR A 18 -4.34 8.82 -26.44
CA TYR A 18 -4.48 7.37 -26.65
C TYR A 18 -5.74 6.99 -27.42
N THR A 19 -6.74 7.87 -27.44
CA THR A 19 -8.03 7.63 -28.10
C THR A 19 -8.13 8.30 -29.46
N ARG A 20 -9.19 7.99 -30.22
CA ARG A 20 -9.41 8.53 -31.57
C ARG A 20 -10.81 9.13 -31.69
N ASP A 21 -10.94 10.22 -32.44
CA ASP A 21 -12.25 10.82 -32.71
C ASP A 21 -13.16 9.84 -33.45
N GLY A 22 -14.43 9.82 -33.03
CA GLY A 22 -15.46 8.95 -33.61
C GLY A 22 -15.34 7.47 -33.25
N VAL A 23 -14.33 7.07 -32.47
CA VAL A 23 -14.14 5.69 -32.01
C VAL A 23 -14.38 5.63 -30.51
N SER A 24 -15.32 4.78 -30.09
CA SER A 24 -15.56 4.53 -28.65
C SER A 24 -14.31 3.91 -28.02
N PRO A 25 -13.83 4.40 -26.85
CA PRO A 25 -12.68 3.83 -26.17
C PRO A 25 -12.89 2.36 -25.78
N PHE A 26 -14.14 1.93 -25.61
CA PHE A 26 -14.46 0.53 -25.33
C PHE A 26 -14.27 -0.39 -26.55
N ASP A 27 -14.29 0.15 -27.76
CA ASP A 27 -14.13 -0.63 -28.99
C ASP A 27 -12.64 -0.76 -29.39
N MET A 28 -11.75 -0.12 -28.63
CA MET A 28 -10.30 -0.22 -28.79
C MET A 28 -9.69 -1.46 -28.11
N PHE A 29 -10.49 -2.24 -27.40
CA PHE A 29 -10.06 -3.43 -26.69
C PHE A 29 -10.87 -4.65 -27.13
N GLU A 30 -10.22 -5.80 -27.20
CA GLU A 30 -10.89 -7.10 -27.28
C GLU A 30 -11.19 -7.61 -25.88
N TYR A 31 -12.31 -8.31 -25.71
CA TYR A 31 -12.82 -8.78 -24.42
C TYR A 31 -12.98 -10.29 -24.40
N ASP A 32 -12.80 -10.87 -23.21
CA ASP A 32 -13.11 -12.26 -22.89
C ASP A 32 -14.07 -12.33 -21.70
N TYR A 33 -14.79 -13.45 -21.61
CA TYR A 33 -15.61 -13.81 -20.45
C TYR A 33 -14.90 -14.86 -19.61
N ARG A 34 -14.75 -14.58 -18.31
CA ARG A 34 -14.03 -15.44 -17.38
C ARG A 34 -14.88 -15.77 -16.16
N THR A 35 -14.49 -16.82 -15.45
CA THR A 35 -15.12 -17.23 -14.19
C THR A 35 -14.17 -16.91 -13.04
N SER A 36 -14.68 -16.22 -12.02
CA SER A 36 -13.98 -16.00 -10.77
C SER A 36 -14.47 -16.98 -9.72
N VAL A 37 -13.56 -17.73 -9.10
CA VAL A 37 -13.88 -18.71 -8.05
C VAL A 37 -12.95 -18.54 -6.85
N ILE A 38 -13.52 -18.53 -5.65
CA ILE A 38 -12.76 -18.68 -4.40
C ILE A 38 -13.00 -20.09 -3.88
N ARG A 39 -11.92 -20.78 -3.52
CA ARG A 39 -11.97 -22.06 -2.83
C ARG A 39 -11.34 -21.97 -1.45
N ASN A 40 -11.91 -22.69 -0.49
CA ASN A 40 -11.29 -22.97 0.80
C ASN A 40 -10.10 -23.94 0.62
N PRO A 41 -9.20 -24.07 1.62
CA PRO A 41 -8.11 -25.06 1.60
C PRO A 41 -8.57 -26.49 1.32
N ASN A 42 -9.79 -26.84 1.76
CA ASN A 42 -10.41 -28.14 1.55
C ASN A 42 -11.05 -28.31 0.16
N GLY A 43 -10.90 -27.31 -0.74
CA GLY A 43 -11.41 -27.33 -2.11
C GLY A 43 -12.85 -26.82 -2.31
N GLU A 44 -13.60 -26.57 -1.23
CA GLU A 44 -14.99 -26.09 -1.27
C GLU A 44 -15.08 -24.69 -1.89
N LYS A 45 -16.05 -24.46 -2.80
CA LYS A 45 -16.28 -23.14 -3.41
C LYS A 45 -17.00 -22.21 -2.43
N VAL A 46 -16.36 -21.09 -2.08
CA VAL A 46 -16.91 -20.05 -1.19
C VAL A 46 -17.61 -18.93 -1.98
N PHE A 47 -17.11 -18.65 -3.18
CA PHE A 47 -17.65 -17.63 -4.07
C PHE A 47 -17.44 -18.07 -5.51
N GLU A 48 -18.45 -17.88 -6.35
CA GLU A 48 -18.36 -18.10 -7.79
C GLU A 48 -19.11 -17.00 -8.53
N MET A 49 -18.48 -16.46 -9.55
CA MET A 49 -19.08 -15.52 -10.48
C MET A 49 -18.64 -15.87 -11.90
N THR A 50 -19.58 -16.35 -12.69
CA THR A 50 -19.40 -16.65 -14.11
C THR A 50 -19.66 -15.41 -14.96
N ASN A 51 -19.18 -15.44 -16.21
CA ASN A 51 -19.40 -14.39 -17.22
C ASN A 51 -18.89 -13.00 -16.80
N VAL A 52 -17.72 -12.93 -16.17
CA VAL A 52 -17.01 -11.68 -15.89
C VAL A 52 -16.36 -11.20 -17.18
N GLU A 53 -16.81 -10.07 -17.72
CA GLU A 53 -16.28 -9.48 -18.95
C GLU A 53 -15.12 -8.51 -18.64
N VAL A 54 -13.95 -8.80 -19.21
CA VAL A 54 -12.71 -8.00 -19.08
C VAL A 54 -11.93 -7.99 -20.39
N PRO A 55 -11.07 -6.98 -20.65
CA PRO A 55 -10.14 -7.02 -21.77
C PRO A 55 -9.27 -8.28 -21.73
N LYS A 56 -8.97 -8.86 -22.90
CA LYS A 56 -8.19 -10.10 -23.03
C LYS A 56 -6.85 -10.06 -22.29
N HIS A 57 -6.22 -8.88 -22.28
CA HIS A 57 -4.89 -8.69 -21.68
C HIS A 57 -4.88 -8.65 -20.14
N TRP A 58 -6.04 -8.50 -19.48
CA TRP A 58 -6.10 -8.56 -18.02
C TRP A 58 -5.72 -9.96 -17.56
N SER A 59 -5.07 -10.11 -16.41
CA SER A 59 -4.82 -11.44 -15.83
C SER A 59 -6.07 -12.03 -15.17
N GLN A 60 -6.04 -13.34 -14.87
CA GLN A 60 -7.08 -13.98 -14.05
C GLN A 60 -7.13 -13.36 -12.64
N ILE A 61 -5.97 -12.95 -12.08
CA ILE A 61 -5.90 -12.32 -10.76
C ILE A 61 -6.62 -10.97 -10.77
N ALA A 62 -6.35 -10.12 -11.76
CA ALA A 62 -7.05 -8.84 -11.89
C ALA A 62 -8.57 -9.04 -12.07
N THR A 63 -8.95 -10.05 -12.86
CA THR A 63 -10.35 -10.47 -13.05
C THR A 63 -11.00 -10.87 -11.72
N ASP A 64 -10.31 -11.68 -10.93
CA ASP A 64 -10.80 -12.14 -9.62
C ASP A 64 -10.95 -10.99 -8.64
N ILE A 65 -9.97 -10.09 -8.56
CA ILE A 65 -10.04 -8.91 -7.68
C ILE A 65 -11.20 -7.98 -8.10
N LEU A 66 -11.34 -7.71 -9.40
CA LEU A 66 -12.45 -6.92 -9.94
C LEU A 66 -13.80 -7.54 -9.55
N ALA A 67 -13.99 -8.83 -9.87
CA ALA A 67 -15.24 -9.53 -9.63
C ALA A 67 -15.58 -9.62 -8.15
N GLN A 68 -14.59 -9.91 -7.30
CA GLN A 68 -14.81 -10.14 -5.86
C GLN A 68 -14.98 -8.83 -5.09
N LYS A 69 -14.16 -7.82 -5.36
CA LYS A 69 -14.07 -6.60 -4.55
C LYS A 69 -14.79 -5.41 -5.17
N TYR A 70 -14.68 -5.20 -6.48
CA TYR A 70 -15.03 -3.91 -7.09
C TYR A 70 -16.36 -3.89 -7.84
N PHE A 71 -16.84 -5.04 -8.35
CA PHE A 71 -18.19 -5.12 -8.88
C PHE A 71 -19.24 -4.85 -7.81
N ARG A 72 -20.12 -3.91 -8.11
CA ARG A 72 -21.34 -3.67 -7.34
C ARG A 72 -22.20 -4.92 -7.37
N LYS A 73 -22.54 -5.43 -6.18
CA LYS A 73 -23.21 -6.73 -6.02
C LYS A 73 -24.74 -6.70 -6.16
N ALA A 74 -25.37 -5.53 -6.02
CA ALA A 74 -26.81 -5.37 -6.01
C ALA A 74 -27.25 -3.95 -6.41
N GLY A 75 -28.48 -3.84 -6.90
CA GLY A 75 -29.14 -2.57 -7.24
C GLY A 75 -28.78 -2.03 -8.63
N VAL A 76 -28.08 -2.81 -9.46
CA VAL A 76 -27.68 -2.39 -10.81
C VAL A 76 -28.82 -2.71 -11.79
N PRO A 77 -29.41 -1.70 -12.47
CA PRO A 77 -30.48 -1.95 -13.45
C PRO A 77 -30.04 -2.90 -14.55
N GLN A 78 -30.90 -3.86 -14.88
CA GLN A 78 -30.70 -4.82 -15.97
C GLN A 78 -31.64 -4.49 -17.14
N SER A 79 -31.32 -4.98 -18.34
CA SER A 79 -32.12 -4.73 -19.55
C SER A 79 -33.53 -5.32 -19.49
N ASP A 80 -33.75 -6.32 -18.64
CA ASP A 80 -35.06 -6.95 -18.40
C ASP A 80 -35.92 -6.21 -17.37
N GLY A 81 -35.44 -5.06 -16.86
CA GLY A 81 -36.11 -4.26 -15.84
C GLY A 81 -35.88 -4.73 -14.41
N THR A 82 -35.13 -5.81 -14.19
CA THR A 82 -34.75 -6.28 -12.85
C THR A 82 -33.54 -5.53 -12.29
N LEU A 83 -33.25 -5.75 -11.00
CA LEU A 83 -32.04 -5.25 -10.36
C LEU A 83 -31.07 -6.39 -10.12
N GLY A 84 -29.84 -6.22 -10.57
CA GLY A 84 -28.76 -7.21 -10.51
C GLY A 84 -27.45 -6.61 -10.01
N ARG A 85 -26.34 -7.08 -10.60
CA ARG A 85 -24.96 -6.75 -10.25
C ARG A 85 -24.20 -6.25 -11.48
N GLU A 86 -23.06 -5.60 -11.27
CA GLU A 86 -22.08 -5.38 -12.35
C GLU A 86 -21.45 -6.72 -12.74
N THR A 87 -21.29 -6.96 -14.04
CA THR A 87 -20.67 -8.17 -14.63
C THR A 87 -19.55 -7.83 -15.60
N SER A 88 -19.40 -6.55 -15.97
CA SER A 88 -18.42 -6.09 -16.95
C SER A 88 -17.59 -4.91 -16.42
N ILE A 89 -16.29 -4.89 -16.70
CA ILE A 89 -15.46 -3.72 -16.45
C ILE A 89 -15.92 -2.49 -17.24
N ARG A 90 -16.63 -2.66 -18.37
CA ARG A 90 -17.19 -1.54 -19.15
C ARG A 90 -18.18 -0.73 -18.30
N GLN A 91 -19.01 -1.42 -17.51
CA GLN A 91 -19.97 -0.79 -16.59
C GLN A 91 -19.24 0.03 -15.53
N VAL A 92 -18.19 -0.54 -14.92
CA VAL A 92 -17.38 0.13 -13.90
C VAL A 92 -16.65 1.34 -14.47
N ALA A 93 -15.99 1.20 -15.62
CA ALA A 93 -15.26 2.29 -16.27
C ALA A 93 -16.20 3.45 -16.64
N HIS A 94 -17.37 3.16 -17.23
CA HIS A 94 -18.39 4.17 -17.50
C HIS A 94 -18.90 4.84 -16.22
N ARG A 95 -19.22 4.05 -15.18
CA ARG A 95 -19.72 4.56 -13.91
C ARG A 95 -18.76 5.57 -13.28
N LEU A 96 -17.48 5.25 -13.27
CA LEU A 96 -16.44 6.12 -12.72
C LEU A 96 -16.20 7.33 -13.63
N ALA A 97 -15.83 7.11 -14.89
CA ALA A 97 -15.49 8.16 -15.86
C ALA A 97 -16.65 9.13 -16.12
N GLY A 98 -17.87 8.60 -16.27
CA GLY A 98 -19.08 9.37 -16.51
C GLY A 98 -19.45 10.26 -15.33
N CYS A 99 -19.25 9.78 -14.09
CA CYS A 99 -19.45 10.59 -12.89
C CYS A 99 -18.49 11.77 -12.85
N TRP A 100 -17.19 11.54 -13.02
CA TRP A 100 -16.20 12.62 -13.01
C TRP A 100 -16.40 13.61 -14.16
N LYS A 101 -16.70 13.12 -15.37
CA LYS A 101 -17.05 13.97 -16.50
C LYS A 101 -18.23 14.89 -16.15
N GLY A 102 -19.33 14.32 -15.65
CA GLY A 102 -20.55 15.08 -15.36
C GLY A 102 -20.35 16.15 -14.29
N TRP A 103 -19.59 15.86 -13.23
CA TRP A 103 -19.21 16.86 -12.23
C TRP A 103 -18.27 17.92 -12.83
N GLY A 104 -17.27 17.53 -13.61
CA GLY A 104 -16.36 18.46 -14.27
C GLY A 104 -17.07 19.42 -15.21
N GLU A 105 -18.00 18.93 -16.04
CA GLU A 105 -18.82 19.76 -16.94
C GLU A 105 -19.71 20.72 -16.16
N LYS A 106 -20.42 20.22 -15.14
CA LYS A 106 -21.36 21.02 -14.34
C LYS A 106 -20.66 22.21 -13.66
N TYR A 107 -19.41 22.04 -13.23
CA TYR A 107 -18.67 23.06 -12.47
C TYR A 107 -17.56 23.76 -13.27
N GLY A 108 -17.50 23.54 -14.59
CA GLY A 108 -16.67 24.34 -15.50
C GLY A 108 -15.19 23.95 -15.55
N TYR A 109 -14.84 22.70 -15.23
CA TYR A 109 -13.46 22.20 -15.33
C TYR A 109 -12.96 22.13 -16.77
N PHE A 110 -13.85 22.03 -17.76
CA PHE A 110 -13.49 21.85 -19.16
C PHE A 110 -13.79 23.11 -19.98
N ALA A 111 -12.91 23.43 -20.93
CA ALA A 111 -13.09 24.59 -21.81
C ALA A 111 -14.32 24.44 -22.70
N SER A 112 -14.65 23.22 -23.10
CA SER A 112 -15.81 22.86 -23.91
C SER A 112 -16.35 21.47 -23.56
N SER A 113 -17.55 21.15 -24.04
CA SER A 113 -18.09 19.78 -23.98
C SER A 113 -17.27 18.77 -24.78
N GLN A 114 -16.52 19.23 -25.79
CA GLN A 114 -15.59 18.37 -26.53
C GLN A 114 -14.41 17.97 -25.64
N ASP A 115 -13.84 18.92 -24.89
CA ASP A 115 -12.76 18.63 -23.95
C ASP A 115 -13.22 17.67 -22.85
N ALA A 116 -14.45 17.84 -22.35
CA ALA A 116 -15.06 16.91 -21.41
C ALA A 116 -15.23 15.50 -22.00
N GLN A 117 -15.57 15.40 -23.29
CA GLN A 117 -15.68 14.12 -23.97
C GLN A 117 -14.31 13.46 -24.17
N VAL A 118 -13.28 14.24 -24.57
CA VAL A 118 -11.89 13.75 -24.66
C VAL A 118 -11.42 13.26 -23.29
N PHE A 119 -11.65 14.03 -22.22
CA PHE A 119 -11.35 13.62 -20.85
C PHE A 119 -12.00 12.28 -20.49
N TYR A 120 -13.29 12.12 -20.80
CA TYR A 120 -14.00 10.87 -20.57
C TYR A 120 -13.39 9.70 -21.36
N ASP A 121 -13.13 9.90 -22.65
CA ASP A 121 -12.63 8.82 -23.52
C ASP A 121 -11.24 8.34 -23.08
N GLU A 122 -10.33 9.28 -22.80
CA GLU A 122 -8.97 9.01 -22.33
C GLU A 122 -8.96 8.34 -20.95
N LEU A 123 -9.91 8.70 -20.09
CA LEU A 123 -10.04 8.09 -18.77
C LEU A 123 -10.61 6.67 -18.83
N VAL A 124 -11.58 6.41 -19.72
CA VAL A 124 -12.05 5.04 -19.99
C VAL A 124 -10.89 4.19 -20.52
N TYR A 125 -10.11 4.72 -21.48
CA TYR A 125 -8.91 4.04 -21.97
C TYR A 125 -7.93 3.76 -20.82
N SER A 126 -7.62 4.74 -19.98
CA SER A 126 -6.70 4.59 -18.84
C SER A 126 -7.13 3.48 -17.88
N ILE A 127 -8.43 3.34 -17.59
CA ILE A 127 -8.96 2.30 -16.70
C ILE A 127 -8.85 0.93 -17.36
N LEU A 128 -9.26 0.81 -18.62
CA LEU A 128 -9.26 -0.46 -19.37
C LEU A 128 -7.85 -0.95 -19.69
N HIS A 129 -6.91 -0.05 -19.95
CA HIS A 129 -5.49 -0.34 -20.16
C HIS A 129 -4.73 -0.63 -18.86
N GLN A 130 -5.35 -0.43 -17.69
CA GLN A 130 -4.68 -0.51 -16.39
C GLN A 130 -3.49 0.46 -16.26
N SER A 131 -3.54 1.63 -16.90
CA SER A 131 -2.50 2.68 -16.78
C SER A 131 -2.53 3.39 -15.44
N CYS A 132 -3.69 3.42 -14.80
CA CYS A 132 -3.87 4.02 -13.48
C CYS A 132 -5.14 3.48 -12.83
N ALA A 133 -5.14 3.42 -11.49
CA ALA A 133 -6.31 3.07 -10.71
C ALA A 133 -6.51 4.04 -9.54
N PRO A 134 -7.75 4.47 -9.24
CA PRO A 134 -8.05 5.24 -8.05
C PRO A 134 -8.08 4.33 -6.82
N ASN A 135 -8.02 4.91 -5.61
CA ASN A 135 -8.18 4.16 -4.37
C ASN A 135 -9.51 3.40 -4.29
N SER A 136 -9.53 2.32 -3.52
CA SER A 136 -10.69 1.41 -3.41
C SER A 136 -12.04 2.10 -3.10
N PRO A 137 -12.15 3.08 -2.19
CA PRO A 137 -13.41 3.82 -2.00
C PRO A 137 -14.02 4.44 -3.27
N GLN A 138 -13.22 4.87 -4.25
CA GLN A 138 -13.77 5.39 -5.51
C GLN A 138 -14.47 4.28 -6.30
N TRP A 139 -13.88 3.09 -6.40
CA TRP A 139 -14.50 1.93 -7.04
C TRP A 139 -15.85 1.56 -6.42
N PHE A 140 -15.96 1.67 -5.09
CA PHE A 140 -17.16 1.29 -4.35
C PHE A 140 -18.29 2.31 -4.48
N ASN A 141 -17.96 3.60 -4.46
CA ASN A 141 -18.94 4.66 -4.16
C ASN A 141 -19.19 5.61 -5.35
N THR A 142 -18.20 5.85 -6.20
CA THR A 142 -18.30 6.86 -7.27
C THR A 142 -19.28 6.39 -8.35
N GLY A 143 -20.19 7.30 -8.74
CA GLY A 143 -21.11 7.12 -9.86
C GLY A 143 -22.30 6.18 -9.63
N LEU A 144 -22.50 5.65 -8.42
CA LEU A 144 -23.64 4.76 -8.12
C LEU A 144 -24.99 5.44 -8.39
N PHE A 145 -25.14 6.70 -7.96
CA PHE A 145 -26.35 7.47 -8.21
C PHE A 145 -26.47 7.90 -9.68
N SER A 146 -25.42 8.53 -10.24
CA SER A 146 -25.48 9.08 -11.60
C SER A 146 -25.65 8.03 -12.69
N SER A 147 -25.15 6.80 -12.47
CA SER A 147 -25.18 5.75 -13.49
C SER A 147 -26.33 4.76 -13.30
N TYR A 148 -26.73 4.50 -12.05
CA TYR A 148 -27.69 3.44 -11.72
C TYR A 148 -28.92 3.94 -10.96
N GLY A 149 -29.00 5.22 -10.59
CA GLY A 149 -30.09 5.76 -9.77
C GLY A 149 -30.10 5.21 -8.33
N ILE A 150 -29.00 4.58 -7.88
CA ILE A 150 -28.91 4.01 -6.53
C ILE A 150 -28.79 5.17 -5.53
N ASP A 151 -29.85 5.36 -4.75
CA ASP A 151 -29.87 6.27 -3.60
C ASP A 151 -29.61 5.51 -2.29
N GLY A 152 -29.65 6.23 -1.17
CA GLY A 152 -29.57 5.63 0.15
C GLY A 152 -29.89 6.62 1.24
N LYS A 153 -30.33 6.15 2.40
CA LYS A 153 -30.70 7.01 3.54
C LYS A 153 -29.51 7.90 3.96
N ALA A 154 -29.77 9.16 4.27
CA ALA A 154 -28.78 10.07 4.83
C ALA A 154 -28.13 9.50 6.10
N GLN A 155 -26.81 9.67 6.23
CA GLN A 155 -26.02 9.12 7.33
C GLN A 155 -25.26 10.18 8.12
N GLY A 156 -25.75 11.42 8.10
CA GLY A 156 -25.13 12.55 8.82
C GLY A 156 -23.80 13.00 8.22
N HIS A 157 -23.67 12.95 6.89
CA HIS A 157 -22.52 13.50 6.16
C HIS A 157 -22.79 14.94 5.71
N TYR A 158 -21.71 15.66 5.42
CA TYR A 158 -21.70 17.07 5.05
C TYR A 158 -20.90 17.28 3.76
N PHE A 159 -21.16 18.40 3.08
CA PHE A 159 -20.38 18.85 1.93
C PHE A 159 -20.41 20.38 1.88
N VAL A 160 -19.48 20.98 1.14
CA VAL A 160 -19.55 22.41 0.80
C VAL A 160 -20.15 22.53 -0.59
N ASP A 161 -21.23 23.32 -0.72
CA ASP A 161 -21.82 23.61 -2.02
C ASP A 161 -20.82 24.45 -2.84
N PRO A 162 -20.35 23.98 -4.02
CA PRO A 162 -19.29 24.68 -4.74
C PRO A 162 -19.71 26.00 -5.40
N VAL A 163 -20.99 26.31 -5.46
CA VAL A 163 -21.49 27.57 -6.03
C VAL A 163 -21.56 28.64 -4.96
N THR A 164 -22.10 28.29 -3.78
CA THR A 164 -22.31 29.22 -2.68
C THR A 164 -21.13 29.28 -1.71
N GLY A 165 -20.33 28.22 -1.63
CA GLY A 165 -19.28 28.04 -0.63
C GLY A 165 -19.82 27.70 0.77
N ASN A 166 -21.11 27.41 0.90
CA ASN A 166 -21.73 27.11 2.20
C ASN A 166 -21.64 25.63 2.54
N LEU A 167 -21.41 25.34 3.81
CA LEU A 167 -21.51 24.00 4.36
C LEU A 167 -22.98 23.55 4.42
N GLU A 168 -23.25 22.37 3.89
CA GLU A 168 -24.58 21.75 3.84
C GLU A 168 -24.55 20.30 4.30
N ARG A 169 -25.73 19.79 4.68
CA ARG A 169 -25.92 18.39 5.07
C ARG A 169 -26.42 17.58 3.89
N SER A 170 -25.81 16.43 3.66
CA SER A 170 -26.21 15.52 2.58
C SER A 170 -27.60 14.94 2.81
N GLN A 171 -28.41 14.93 1.75
CA GLN A 171 -29.78 14.41 1.77
C GLN A 171 -29.85 12.89 1.54
N ASN A 172 -28.81 12.29 0.94
CA ASN A 172 -28.71 10.84 0.71
C ASN A 172 -27.25 10.34 0.72
N ALA A 173 -27.06 9.03 0.61
CA ALA A 173 -25.76 8.37 0.78
C ALA A 173 -24.87 8.31 -0.48
N TYR A 174 -25.40 8.52 -1.70
CA TYR A 174 -24.66 8.18 -2.93
C TYR A 174 -24.72 9.22 -4.05
N GLU A 175 -25.61 10.22 -3.99
CA GLU A 175 -25.63 11.34 -4.95
C GLU A 175 -24.31 12.12 -4.91
N ARG A 176 -23.81 12.35 -3.69
CA ARG A 176 -22.42 12.73 -3.42
C ARG A 176 -21.66 11.50 -2.92
N PRO A 177 -20.67 10.97 -3.65
CA PRO A 177 -19.91 9.80 -3.18
C PRO A 177 -18.98 10.14 -2.00
N GLN A 178 -18.48 9.12 -1.30
CA GLN A 178 -17.29 9.23 -0.44
C GLN A 178 -16.09 8.60 -1.16
N PRO A 179 -15.33 9.36 -1.97
CA PRO A 179 -14.22 8.83 -2.76
C PRO A 179 -12.87 8.80 -2.00
N HIS A 180 -12.75 9.47 -0.86
CA HIS A 180 -11.50 9.61 -0.12
C HIS A 180 -11.15 8.32 0.61
N ALA A 181 -9.87 7.97 0.68
CA ALA A 181 -9.40 6.79 1.41
C ALA A 181 -8.73 7.14 2.75
N CYS A 182 -8.23 8.37 2.87
CA CYS A 182 -7.38 8.79 3.97
C CYS A 182 -8.01 9.98 4.68
N PHE A 183 -8.10 9.91 5.99
CA PHE A 183 -8.61 10.96 6.85
C PHE A 183 -7.62 11.20 7.99
N ILE A 184 -7.49 12.46 8.40
CA ILE A 184 -6.83 12.85 9.64
C ILE A 184 -7.88 13.53 10.49
N LEU A 185 -8.02 13.16 11.75
CA LEU A 185 -8.96 13.79 12.69
C LEU A 185 -8.19 14.39 13.87
N SER A 186 -8.69 15.49 14.41
CA SER A 186 -8.27 16.01 15.71
C SER A 186 -9.06 15.36 16.84
N VAL A 187 -8.47 15.40 18.03
CA VAL A 187 -9.13 15.08 19.29
C VAL A 187 -8.78 16.11 20.35
N GLU A 188 -9.79 16.59 21.05
CA GLU A 188 -9.64 17.49 22.20
C GLU A 188 -9.67 16.70 23.50
N ASP A 189 -9.03 17.23 24.54
CA ASP A 189 -9.00 16.65 25.89
C ASP A 189 -10.31 16.91 26.66
N ASP A 190 -11.40 16.46 26.06
CA ASP A 190 -12.77 16.49 26.54
C ASP A 190 -13.39 15.09 26.38
N LEU A 191 -14.25 14.65 27.31
CA LEU A 191 -14.80 13.30 27.25
C LEU A 191 -15.93 13.13 26.22
N VAL A 192 -16.92 14.03 26.17
CA VAL A 192 -18.22 13.77 25.50
C VAL A 192 -18.70 14.87 24.57
N ASN A 193 -18.12 16.07 24.62
CA ASN A 193 -18.52 17.17 23.74
C ASN A 193 -18.01 16.93 22.31
N GLU A 194 -18.55 17.72 21.38
CA GLU A 194 -18.11 17.73 19.98
C GLU A 194 -16.60 18.00 19.91
N GLY A 195 -15.88 17.22 19.09
CA GLY A 195 -14.41 17.27 19.03
C GLY A 195 -13.68 16.51 20.15
N GLY A 196 -14.38 16.12 21.22
CA GLY A 196 -13.83 15.34 22.33
C GLY A 196 -13.58 13.86 22.00
N ILE A 197 -13.15 13.11 23.01
CA ILE A 197 -12.79 11.70 22.93
C ILE A 197 -13.96 10.91 22.38
N MET A 198 -15.12 10.83 23.03
CA MET A 198 -16.23 9.95 22.61
C MET A 198 -16.82 10.32 21.23
N ASP A 199 -16.79 11.59 20.84
CA ASP A 199 -17.21 12.03 19.51
C ASP A 199 -16.27 11.55 18.40
N LEU A 200 -14.95 11.51 18.65
CA LEU A 200 -13.97 10.99 17.69
C LEU A 200 -14.38 9.60 17.16
N TRP A 201 -14.82 8.70 18.03
CA TRP A 201 -15.22 7.33 17.69
C TRP A 201 -16.44 7.27 16.80
N VAL A 202 -17.38 8.17 17.03
CA VAL A 202 -18.57 8.31 16.19
C VAL A 202 -18.14 8.76 14.79
N ARG A 203 -17.23 9.74 14.71
CA ARG A 203 -16.65 10.21 13.44
C ARG A 203 -15.87 9.09 12.73
N GLU A 204 -15.03 8.35 13.45
CA GLU A 204 -14.27 7.20 12.93
C GLU A 204 -15.19 6.09 12.42
N ALA A 205 -16.27 5.76 13.15
CA ALA A 205 -17.22 4.75 12.73
C ALA A 205 -17.91 5.10 11.40
N ARG A 206 -18.23 6.38 11.17
CA ARG A 206 -18.76 6.87 9.89
C ARG A 206 -17.73 6.66 8.76
N ILE A 207 -16.45 6.98 9.01
CA ILE A 207 -15.36 6.80 8.04
C ILE A 207 -15.16 5.32 7.67
N PHE A 208 -15.07 4.45 8.68
CA PHE A 208 -14.83 3.01 8.48
C PHE A 208 -15.95 2.33 7.71
N LYS A 209 -17.21 2.77 7.89
CA LYS A 209 -18.37 2.21 7.19
C LYS A 209 -18.24 2.25 5.66
N TYR A 210 -17.59 3.28 5.13
CA TYR A 210 -17.38 3.50 3.69
C TYR A 210 -16.00 3.05 3.20
N GLY A 211 -15.25 2.30 4.01
CA GLY A 211 -14.01 1.65 3.62
C GLY A 211 -12.79 2.55 3.61
N SER A 212 -12.84 3.64 4.37
CA SER A 212 -11.74 4.60 4.52
C SER A 212 -10.97 4.35 5.81
N GLY A 213 -9.75 4.88 5.88
CA GLY A 213 -8.89 4.81 7.05
C GLY A 213 -8.66 6.17 7.68
N VAL A 214 -8.38 6.19 8.98
CA VAL A 214 -8.24 7.43 9.77
C VAL A 214 -6.99 7.39 10.63
N GLY A 215 -6.34 8.55 10.79
CA GLY A 215 -5.32 8.71 11.82
C GLY A 215 -5.56 9.93 12.68
N THR A 216 -5.08 9.84 13.92
CA THR A 216 -5.27 10.86 14.94
C THR A 216 -4.00 10.95 15.79
N ASN A 217 -3.57 12.17 16.10
CA ASN A 217 -2.57 12.41 17.12
C ASN A 217 -3.25 12.63 18.48
N PHE A 218 -2.93 11.78 19.44
CA PHE A 218 -3.57 11.78 20.76
C PHE A 218 -2.79 12.58 21.82
N SER A 219 -1.77 13.32 21.41
CA SER A 219 -0.88 14.05 22.33
C SER A 219 -1.55 15.21 23.04
N SER A 220 -2.76 15.62 22.64
CA SER A 220 -3.57 16.61 23.35
C SER A 220 -4.18 16.05 24.64
N ILE A 221 -4.40 14.73 24.72
CA ILE A 221 -5.06 14.08 25.86
C ILE A 221 -4.13 14.08 27.06
N ARG A 222 -4.65 14.42 28.24
CA ARG A 222 -3.84 14.43 29.46
C ARG A 222 -3.43 13.03 29.90
N ALA A 223 -2.22 12.92 30.43
CA ALA A 223 -1.64 11.68 30.91
C ALA A 223 -2.28 11.19 32.22
N GLU A 224 -2.01 9.92 32.55
CA GLU A 224 -2.38 9.34 33.84
C GLU A 224 -1.81 10.17 35.01
N GLY A 225 -2.63 10.41 36.03
CA GLY A 225 -2.23 11.18 37.20
C GLY A 225 -2.38 12.70 37.07
N GLU A 226 -2.60 13.24 35.86
CA GLU A 226 -2.90 14.66 35.67
C GLU A 226 -4.27 15.02 36.28
N LYS A 227 -4.44 16.25 36.78
CA LYS A 227 -5.65 16.66 37.52
C LYS A 227 -6.87 16.79 36.60
N LEU A 228 -8.05 16.48 37.14
CA LEU A 228 -9.35 16.74 36.51
C LEU A 228 -10.02 17.97 37.12
N SER A 229 -10.83 18.67 36.33
CA SER A 229 -11.57 19.87 36.78
C SER A 229 -12.58 19.57 37.88
N GLY A 230 -13.20 18.38 37.87
CA GLY A 230 -14.14 17.91 38.90
C GLY A 230 -13.50 17.31 40.15
N GLY A 231 -12.17 17.35 40.29
CA GLY A 231 -11.43 16.64 41.33
C GLY A 231 -10.98 15.23 40.89
N GLY A 232 -9.97 14.69 41.58
CA GLY A 232 -9.33 13.41 41.19
C GLY A 232 -8.26 13.56 40.09
N THR A 233 -7.88 12.42 39.51
CA THR A 233 -6.81 12.31 38.49
C THR A 233 -7.31 11.56 37.26
N SER A 234 -6.74 11.89 36.10
CA SER A 234 -7.01 11.22 34.82
C SER A 234 -6.63 9.74 34.86
N SER A 235 -7.43 8.92 34.16
CA SER A 235 -7.12 7.51 33.87
C SER A 235 -6.04 7.31 32.79
N GLY A 236 -5.56 8.41 32.22
CA GLY A 236 -4.54 8.42 31.18
C GLY A 236 -5.03 8.07 29.78
N LEU A 237 -4.22 8.48 28.80
CA LEU A 237 -4.38 8.24 27.38
C LEU A 237 -4.51 6.75 27.06
N MET A 238 -3.67 5.91 27.67
CA MET A 238 -3.61 4.49 27.33
C MET A 238 -4.93 3.75 27.58
N SER A 239 -5.73 4.22 28.54
CA SER A 239 -7.07 3.68 28.82
C SER A 239 -8.03 3.92 27.65
N PHE A 240 -8.01 5.12 27.06
CA PHE A 240 -8.85 5.47 25.90
C PHE A 240 -8.37 4.77 24.63
N LEU A 241 -7.05 4.64 24.41
CA LEU A 241 -6.52 3.91 23.25
C LEU A 241 -6.95 2.44 23.22
N LYS A 242 -7.12 1.80 24.39
CA LYS A 242 -7.64 0.42 24.49
C LYS A 242 -9.11 0.31 24.08
N ILE A 243 -9.93 1.29 24.42
CA ILE A 243 -11.29 1.35 23.85
C ILE A 243 -11.13 1.41 22.31
N GLY A 244 -10.08 2.09 21.81
CA GLY A 244 -9.81 2.58 20.44
C GLY A 244 -9.78 1.45 19.47
N ASP A 245 -8.84 0.61 19.83
CA ASP A 245 -8.61 -0.69 19.31
C ASP A 245 -9.88 -1.55 19.26
N ARG A 246 -10.67 -1.61 20.34
CA ARG A 246 -11.90 -2.43 20.36
C ARG A 246 -12.98 -1.92 19.43
N SER A 247 -13.17 -0.61 19.35
CA SER A 247 -14.14 -0.02 18.43
C SER A 247 -13.74 -0.28 16.98
N ALA A 248 -12.47 -0.05 16.62
CA ALA A 248 -11.96 -0.35 15.28
C ALA A 248 -12.12 -1.83 14.92
N GLY A 249 -11.79 -2.75 15.83
CA GLY A 249 -11.94 -4.20 15.63
C GLY A 249 -13.38 -4.68 15.44
N ALA A 250 -14.37 -3.93 15.94
CA ALA A 250 -15.80 -4.27 15.83
C ALA A 250 -16.42 -3.86 14.49
N ILE A 251 -15.81 -2.91 13.76
CA ILE A 251 -16.41 -2.30 12.56
C ILE A 251 -15.85 -2.93 11.29
N LYS A 252 -16.75 -3.43 10.42
CA LYS A 252 -16.44 -3.92 9.07
C LYS A 252 -17.11 -3.04 8.01
N SER A 253 -16.40 -2.75 6.93
CA SER A 253 -16.83 -1.80 5.88
C SER A 253 -17.80 -2.39 4.85
N GLY A 254 -18.88 -1.66 4.54
CA GLY A 254 -19.55 -1.67 3.22
C GLY A 254 -20.08 -3.01 2.68
N GLY A 255 -20.42 -3.98 3.52
CA GLY A 255 -20.83 -5.32 3.05
C GLY A 255 -19.69 -6.14 2.43
N THR A 256 -18.44 -5.73 2.67
CA THR A 256 -17.22 -6.45 2.28
C THR A 256 -16.45 -6.90 3.53
N THR A 257 -15.48 -7.80 3.38
CA THR A 257 -14.63 -8.29 4.49
C THR A 257 -13.53 -7.31 4.95
N ARG A 258 -13.56 -6.03 4.55
CA ARG A 258 -12.47 -5.07 4.86
C ARG A 258 -12.58 -4.55 6.30
N ARG A 259 -11.53 -4.77 7.09
CA ARG A 259 -11.37 -4.24 8.47
C ARG A 259 -11.11 -2.73 8.46
N ALA A 260 -11.47 -2.06 9.56
CA ALA A 260 -11.08 -0.69 9.83
C ALA A 260 -9.55 -0.54 9.81
N ALA A 261 -9.07 0.62 9.37
CA ALA A 261 -7.64 0.96 9.36
C ALA A 261 -7.44 2.25 10.15
N LYS A 262 -6.69 2.17 11.25
CA LYS A 262 -6.46 3.26 12.20
C LYS A 262 -4.98 3.54 12.39
N MET A 263 -4.57 4.81 12.41
CA MET A 263 -3.26 5.27 12.89
C MET A 263 -3.42 5.98 14.23
N VAL A 264 -2.55 5.63 15.18
CA VAL A 264 -2.40 6.32 16.46
C VAL A 264 -1.02 6.95 16.50
N CYS A 265 -0.99 8.28 16.52
CA CYS A 265 0.24 9.06 16.66
C CYS A 265 0.39 9.60 18.09
N LEU A 266 1.62 9.62 18.59
CA LEU A 266 1.97 10.26 19.85
C LEU A 266 3.28 11.04 19.73
N ASP A 267 3.29 12.27 20.21
CA ASP A 267 4.45 13.15 20.26
C ASP A 267 5.42 12.63 21.34
N LEU A 268 6.71 12.69 21.04
CA LEU A 268 7.74 12.04 21.87
C LEU A 268 7.87 12.63 23.29
N ASP A 269 7.35 13.84 23.51
CA ASP A 269 7.33 14.53 24.81
C ASP A 269 6.09 14.21 25.67
N HIS A 270 5.18 13.34 25.20
CA HIS A 270 3.99 12.98 25.97
C HIS A 270 4.38 12.16 27.23
N PRO A 271 3.82 12.42 28.43
CA PRO A 271 4.20 11.71 29.66
C PRO A 271 4.01 10.19 29.62
N GLU A 272 3.05 9.70 28.84
CA GLU A 272 2.80 8.25 28.64
C GLU A 272 3.52 7.65 27.42
N ILE A 273 4.46 8.36 26.78
CA ILE A 273 5.15 7.87 25.58
C ILE A 273 5.83 6.50 25.77
N ILE A 274 6.39 6.25 26.95
CA ILE A 274 7.04 4.97 27.27
C ILE A 274 6.01 3.83 27.31
N ASN A 275 4.86 4.06 27.93
CA ASN A 275 3.78 3.08 27.98
C ASN A 275 3.24 2.80 26.58
N PHE A 276 3.16 3.82 25.73
CA PHE A 276 2.73 3.70 24.34
C PHE A 276 3.71 2.87 23.50
N ILE A 277 5.03 3.12 23.63
CA ILE A 277 6.09 2.35 22.97
C ILE A 277 6.06 0.88 23.42
N ASP A 278 5.97 0.64 24.72
CA ASP A 278 5.99 -0.72 25.29
C ASP A 278 4.64 -1.46 25.09
N TRP A 279 3.55 -0.77 24.69
CA TRP A 279 2.20 -1.34 24.65
C TRP A 279 2.12 -2.62 23.82
N LYS A 280 2.45 -2.55 22.52
CA LYS A 280 2.37 -3.72 21.63
C LYS A 280 3.39 -4.79 21.96
N VAL A 281 4.54 -4.42 22.54
CA VAL A 281 5.54 -5.38 23.02
C VAL A 281 4.93 -6.30 24.08
N GLU A 282 4.23 -5.73 25.05
CA GLU A 282 3.57 -6.50 26.10
C GLU A 282 2.37 -7.29 25.58
N GLU A 283 1.61 -6.76 24.61
CA GLU A 283 0.49 -7.50 24.00
C GLU A 283 0.98 -8.69 23.17
N GLU A 284 2.08 -8.58 22.41
CA GLU A 284 2.67 -9.73 21.70
C GLU A 284 3.21 -10.80 22.66
N LYS A 285 3.70 -10.42 23.85
CA LYS A 285 4.06 -11.40 24.90
C LYS A 285 2.84 -12.19 25.36
N LYS A 286 1.69 -11.52 25.54
CA LYS A 286 0.42 -12.17 25.91
C LYS A 286 -0.06 -13.11 24.79
N VAL A 287 0.01 -12.67 23.53
CA VAL A 287 -0.33 -13.52 22.38
C VAL A 287 0.54 -14.77 22.36
N GLY A 288 1.86 -14.64 22.57
CA GLY A 288 2.77 -15.78 22.65
C GLY A 288 2.38 -16.78 23.74
N ALA A 289 2.01 -16.29 24.93
CA ALA A 289 1.54 -17.13 26.02
C ALA A 289 0.22 -17.85 25.69
N LEU A 290 -0.71 -17.18 25.02
CA LEU A 290 -1.98 -17.78 24.57
C LEU A 290 -1.72 -18.86 23.51
N ILE A 291 -0.89 -18.59 22.52
CA ILE A 291 -0.55 -19.59 21.49
C ILE A 291 0.14 -20.81 22.12
N ALA A 292 1.04 -20.60 23.08
CA ALA A 292 1.67 -21.69 23.83
C ALA A 292 0.66 -22.52 24.64
N ALA A 293 -0.46 -21.92 25.05
CA ALA A 293 -1.58 -22.60 25.71
C ALA A 293 -2.54 -23.30 24.73
N GLY A 294 -2.28 -23.27 23.42
CA GLY A 294 -3.06 -23.98 22.39
C GLY A 294 -4.07 -23.14 21.63
N TYR A 295 -4.13 -21.82 21.85
CA TYR A 295 -4.98 -20.93 21.06
C TYR A 295 -4.42 -20.77 19.63
N ALA A 296 -5.32 -20.57 18.66
CA ALA A 296 -4.93 -20.42 17.25
C ALA A 296 -4.01 -19.20 17.05
N SER A 297 -2.91 -19.40 16.31
CA SER A 297 -1.94 -18.35 15.94
C SER A 297 -2.37 -17.48 14.75
N ASP A 298 -3.55 -17.74 14.19
CA ASP A 298 -4.13 -16.88 13.16
C ASP A 298 -4.37 -15.48 13.72
N TYR A 299 -4.10 -14.44 12.91
CA TYR A 299 -4.37 -13.06 13.30
C TYR A 299 -5.88 -12.79 13.50
N GLU A 300 -6.76 -13.61 12.91
CA GLU A 300 -8.21 -13.61 13.19
C GLU A 300 -8.59 -14.59 14.32
N GLY A 301 -7.62 -15.34 14.83
CA GLY A 301 -7.79 -16.31 15.89
C GLY A 301 -7.98 -15.67 17.26
N ASP A 302 -8.45 -16.48 18.21
CA ASP A 302 -8.85 -16.01 19.54
C ASP A 302 -7.70 -15.36 20.33
N ALA A 303 -6.45 -15.78 20.12
CA ALA A 303 -5.29 -15.18 20.77
C ALA A 303 -5.16 -13.69 20.42
N TYR A 304 -5.14 -13.36 19.13
CA TYR A 304 -5.04 -11.98 18.64
C TYR A 304 -6.30 -11.16 18.91
N ARG A 305 -7.48 -11.78 18.87
CA ARG A 305 -8.75 -11.08 19.19
C ARG A 305 -8.86 -10.68 20.65
N THR A 306 -8.17 -11.36 21.57
CA THR A 306 -8.30 -11.13 23.02
C THR A 306 -7.37 -10.04 23.53
N VAL A 307 -6.23 -9.81 22.89
CA VAL A 307 -5.28 -8.73 23.27
C VAL A 307 -5.71 -7.36 22.73
N SER A 308 -5.06 -6.30 23.21
CA SER A 308 -5.32 -4.92 22.78
C SER A 308 -4.24 -4.39 21.82
N GLY A 309 -4.54 -3.28 21.16
CA GLY A 309 -3.61 -2.56 20.29
C GLY A 309 -3.35 -3.21 18.93
N GLN A 310 -4.13 -4.23 18.52
CA GLN A 310 -3.91 -4.98 17.27
C GLN A 310 -4.67 -4.40 16.06
N ASN A 311 -5.57 -3.46 16.27
CA ASN A 311 -6.42 -2.85 15.23
C ASN A 311 -5.97 -1.42 14.85
N SER A 312 -4.77 -1.01 15.26
CA SER A 312 -4.14 0.24 14.84
C SER A 312 -2.68 0.03 14.44
N ASN A 313 -2.19 0.88 13.55
CA ASN A 313 -0.76 1.16 13.41
C ASN A 313 -0.40 2.24 14.44
N ASN A 314 0.78 2.12 15.05
CA ASN A 314 1.25 3.08 16.06
C ASN A 314 2.50 3.79 15.53
N SER A 315 2.58 5.10 15.71
CA SER A 315 3.76 5.88 15.34
C SER A 315 4.11 6.93 16.39
N VAL A 316 5.41 7.11 16.60
CA VAL A 316 5.94 8.20 17.45
C VAL A 316 6.38 9.36 16.57
N ARG A 317 6.10 10.60 17.01
CA ARG A 317 6.47 11.81 16.30
C ARG A 317 7.71 12.44 16.93
N ILE A 318 8.78 12.50 16.15
CA ILE A 318 10.13 12.81 16.63
C ILE A 318 10.60 14.13 16.02
N PRO A 319 10.85 15.18 16.83
CA PRO A 319 11.42 16.44 16.32
C PRO A 319 12.94 16.35 16.13
N ASN A 320 13.53 17.21 15.29
CA ASN A 320 14.98 17.29 15.09
C ASN A 320 15.74 17.55 16.40
N GLU A 321 15.13 18.26 17.36
CA GLU A 321 15.71 18.51 18.68
C GLU A 321 16.06 17.21 19.42
N PHE A 322 15.25 16.15 19.25
CA PHE A 322 15.54 14.86 19.88
C PHE A 322 16.88 14.29 19.40
N PHE A 323 17.18 14.37 18.11
CA PHE A 323 18.44 13.87 17.55
C PHE A 323 19.65 14.70 18.00
N ARG A 324 19.47 16.02 18.19
CA ARG A 324 20.52 16.87 18.81
C ARG A 324 20.81 16.43 20.25
N ARG A 325 19.77 16.21 21.06
CA ARG A 325 19.91 15.71 22.44
C ARG A 325 20.49 14.29 22.48
N LEU A 326 20.09 13.43 21.55
CA LEU A 326 20.63 12.08 21.39
C LEU A 326 22.14 12.10 21.11
N ALA A 327 22.59 12.97 20.21
CA ALA A 327 24.00 13.14 19.88
C ALA A 327 24.82 13.67 21.06
N ASN A 328 24.24 14.56 21.87
CA ASN A 328 24.88 15.16 23.05
C ASN A 328 24.80 14.29 24.32
N ASN A 329 24.07 13.18 24.28
CA ASN A 329 23.71 12.37 25.46
C ASN A 329 22.92 13.14 26.54
N ASP A 330 22.05 14.05 26.12
CA ASP A 330 21.18 14.82 27.01
C ASP A 330 19.90 14.05 27.40
N ASP A 331 19.20 14.55 28.42
CA ASP A 331 17.88 14.07 28.82
C ASP A 331 16.76 14.60 27.89
N TRP A 332 15.75 13.76 27.67
CA TRP A 332 14.47 14.11 27.08
C TRP A 332 13.41 14.31 28.17
N GLU A 333 12.65 15.40 28.06
CA GLU A 333 11.64 15.80 29.05
C GLU A 333 10.25 15.44 28.54
N MET A 334 9.39 14.94 29.43
CA MET A 334 8.01 14.59 29.14
C MET A 334 7.07 15.47 29.95
N THR A 335 6.17 16.16 29.25
CA THR A 335 5.52 17.38 29.75
C THR A 335 4.01 17.19 29.89
N ALA A 336 3.47 17.50 31.08
CA ALA A 336 2.05 17.47 31.39
C ALA A 336 1.24 18.31 30.40
N ARG A 337 0.10 17.79 29.92
CA ARG A 337 -0.79 18.53 29.01
C ARG A 337 -1.66 19.54 29.74
N SER A 338 -1.89 19.35 31.04
CA SER A 338 -2.73 20.22 31.87
C SER A 338 -2.04 21.51 32.32
N ASP A 339 -0.74 21.49 32.64
CA ASP A 339 -0.04 22.67 33.18
C ASP A 339 1.37 22.93 32.61
N GLY A 340 1.83 22.13 31.64
CA GLY A 340 3.11 22.32 30.96
C GLY A 340 4.34 22.00 31.81
N LYS A 341 4.19 21.41 33.01
CA LYS A 341 5.35 21.00 33.82
C LYS A 341 5.93 19.68 33.36
N VAL A 342 7.24 19.55 33.52
CA VAL A 342 7.94 18.28 33.29
C VAL A 342 7.48 17.26 34.34
N MET A 343 6.82 16.19 33.89
CA MET A 343 6.40 15.07 34.74
C MET A 343 7.50 14.01 34.87
N ARG A 344 8.29 13.83 33.82
CA ARG A 344 9.32 12.80 33.75
C ARG A 344 10.48 13.25 32.87
N LYS A 345 11.69 12.79 33.20
CA LYS A 345 12.86 12.88 32.33
C LYS A 345 13.42 11.48 32.07
N MET A 346 14.05 11.29 30.92
CA MET A 346 14.76 10.07 30.56
C MET A 346 15.93 10.42 29.63
N PRO A 347 17.12 9.82 29.77
CA PRO A 347 18.20 10.00 28.81
C PRO A 347 17.71 9.71 27.39
N ALA A 348 17.96 10.62 26.43
CA ALA A 348 17.48 10.47 25.05
C ALA A 348 17.91 9.14 24.43
N ARG A 349 19.13 8.68 24.77
CA ARG A 349 19.65 7.37 24.37
C ARG A 349 18.77 6.21 24.87
N GLN A 350 18.32 6.23 26.12
CA GLN A 350 17.46 5.16 26.66
C GLN A 350 16.08 5.15 25.97
N LEU A 351 15.52 6.32 25.68
CA LEU A 351 14.27 6.41 24.93
C LEU A 351 14.43 5.89 23.51
N TRP A 352 15.55 6.19 22.86
CA TRP A 352 15.88 5.67 21.53
C TRP A 352 16.03 4.15 21.50
N GLU A 353 16.73 3.57 22.49
CA GLU A 353 16.83 2.12 22.65
C GLU A 353 15.45 1.46 22.79
N LYS A 354 14.53 2.07 23.55
CA LYS A 354 13.16 1.55 23.71
C LYS A 354 12.38 1.56 22.40
N ILE A 355 12.44 2.65 21.64
CA ILE A 355 11.76 2.76 20.34
C ILE A 355 12.25 1.66 19.40
N ALA A 356 13.57 1.49 19.30
CA ALA A 356 14.15 0.49 18.42
C ALA A 356 13.87 -0.94 18.89
N TYR A 357 13.96 -1.21 20.20
CA TYR A 357 13.62 -2.53 20.74
C TYR A 357 12.16 -2.89 20.48
N ALA A 358 11.23 -1.95 20.66
CA ALA A 358 9.82 -2.18 20.37
C ALA A 358 9.60 -2.51 18.89
N ALA A 359 10.15 -1.69 17.98
CA ALA A 359 10.06 -1.95 16.54
C ALA A 359 10.70 -3.29 16.15
N TRP A 360 11.85 -3.65 16.73
CA TRP A 360 12.51 -4.95 16.54
C TRP A 360 11.63 -6.13 17.01
N ARG A 361 10.93 -5.94 18.14
CA ARG A 361 10.16 -6.98 18.82
C ARG A 361 8.77 -7.19 18.23
N CYS A 362 8.11 -6.14 17.73
CA CYS A 362 6.71 -6.20 17.27
C CYS A 362 6.38 -5.34 16.04
N ALA A 363 7.38 -4.78 15.34
CA ALA A 363 7.23 -3.90 14.16
C ALA A 363 6.50 -2.56 14.42
N ASP A 364 6.31 -2.18 15.68
CA ASP A 364 5.71 -0.93 16.11
C ASP A 364 6.51 -0.36 17.33
N PRO A 365 6.56 0.96 17.53
CA PRO A 365 5.97 1.98 16.68
C PRO A 365 6.83 2.27 15.44
N GLY A 366 6.18 2.72 14.36
CA GLY A 366 6.86 3.44 13.29
C GLY A 366 7.32 4.84 13.75
N THR A 367 8.09 5.53 12.93
CA THR A 367 8.57 6.89 13.21
C THR A 367 8.00 7.89 12.20
N GLN A 368 7.67 9.08 12.67
CA GLN A 368 7.30 10.25 11.87
C GLN A 368 8.18 11.43 12.28
N TYR A 369 8.93 11.99 11.34
CA TYR A 369 9.90 13.04 11.63
C TYR A 369 9.21 14.41 11.61
N ASP A 370 8.76 14.85 12.78
CA ASP A 370 7.85 15.98 12.97
C ASP A 370 8.37 17.29 12.37
N SER A 371 9.66 17.59 12.58
CA SER A 371 10.32 18.79 12.04
C SER A 371 10.38 18.73 10.52
N THR A 372 10.92 17.65 9.95
CA THR A 372 10.98 17.44 8.49
C THR A 372 9.61 17.55 7.82
N ILE A 373 8.56 16.95 8.41
CA ILE A 373 7.19 17.03 7.89
C ILE A 373 6.73 18.49 7.82
N ASN A 374 6.96 19.28 8.87
CA ASN A 374 6.46 20.65 8.97
C ASN A 374 7.32 21.67 8.21
N GLU A 375 8.63 21.43 8.05
CA GLU A 375 9.52 22.22 7.20
C GLU A 375 9.08 22.18 5.72
N TRP A 376 8.51 21.05 5.30
CA TRP A 376 7.89 20.86 3.98
C TRP A 376 6.40 21.22 3.90
N HIS A 377 5.83 21.82 4.95
CA HIS A 377 4.40 22.14 4.96
C HIS A 377 4.10 23.33 4.04
N THR A 378 3.18 23.12 3.10
CA THR A 378 2.68 24.15 2.19
C THR A 378 1.71 25.14 2.84
N CYS A 379 1.08 24.78 3.97
CA CYS A 379 -0.02 25.55 4.57
C CYS A 379 0.07 25.77 6.09
N PRO A 380 1.22 26.20 6.65
CA PRO A 380 1.39 26.31 8.10
C PRO A 380 0.52 27.38 8.77
N GLU A 381 -0.04 28.35 8.05
CA GLU A 381 -1.01 29.31 8.62
C GLU A 381 -2.33 28.64 9.01
N GLY A 382 -2.60 27.44 8.48
CA GLY A 382 -3.71 26.59 8.89
C GLY A 382 -3.46 25.79 10.17
N GLY A 383 -2.23 25.79 10.67
CA GLY A 383 -1.78 25.02 11.83
C GLY A 383 -0.65 24.06 11.50
N LYS A 384 -0.21 23.30 12.51
CA LYS A 384 0.86 22.30 12.38
C LYS A 384 0.29 21.00 11.83
N ILE A 385 1.05 20.29 10.99
CA ILE A 385 0.75 18.88 10.69
C ILE A 385 1.05 18.05 11.93
N ARG A 386 0.01 17.45 12.52
CA ARG A 386 0.11 16.70 13.78
C ARG A 386 0.05 15.19 13.59
N ALA A 387 -0.52 14.69 12.50
CA ALA A 387 -0.71 13.26 12.31
C ALA A 387 -0.60 12.88 10.82
N SER A 388 -0.75 11.59 10.56
CA SER A 388 -0.90 11.02 9.24
C SER A 388 -2.15 10.17 9.15
N ASN A 389 -2.50 9.71 7.96
CA ASN A 389 -3.44 8.59 7.77
C ASN A 389 -2.81 7.23 8.19
N PRO A 390 -3.57 6.11 8.15
CA PRO A 390 -3.11 4.76 8.55
C PRO A 390 -1.77 4.27 8.00
N CYS A 391 -1.42 4.67 6.79
CA CYS A 391 -0.25 4.17 6.06
C CYS A 391 0.89 5.21 5.96
N SER A 392 0.74 6.37 6.61
CA SER A 392 1.73 7.44 6.71
C SER A 392 2.12 8.14 5.40
N GLU A 393 1.33 8.00 4.33
CA GLU A 393 1.55 8.67 3.04
C GLU A 393 0.84 10.04 2.93
N TYR A 394 -0.28 10.22 3.62
CA TYR A 394 -1.00 11.49 3.70
C TYR A 394 -0.61 12.23 4.97
N MET A 395 0.00 13.41 4.80
CA MET A 395 0.55 14.25 5.87
C MET A 395 0.04 15.68 5.68
N PHE A 396 -1.06 16.02 6.34
CA PHE A 396 -1.64 17.35 6.24
C PHE A 396 -2.37 17.72 7.54
N LEU A 397 -3.08 18.85 7.54
CA LEU A 397 -3.79 19.38 8.69
C LEU A 397 -4.85 18.40 9.22
N ASP A 398 -5.13 18.48 10.52
CA ASP A 398 -6.20 17.72 11.15
C ASP A 398 -7.56 18.07 10.53
N ASN A 399 -8.48 17.12 10.61
CA ASN A 399 -9.83 17.20 10.03
C ASN A 399 -9.80 17.47 8.52
N THR A 400 -8.89 16.81 7.79
CA THR A 400 -8.84 16.83 6.33
C THR A 400 -8.86 15.42 5.76
N ALA A 401 -9.16 15.30 4.48
CA ALA A 401 -9.22 14.02 3.78
C ALA A 401 -8.47 14.07 2.46
N CYS A 402 -7.94 12.91 2.03
CA CYS A 402 -7.23 12.75 0.77
C CYS A 402 -7.78 11.58 -0.03
N ASN A 403 -8.00 11.82 -1.32
CA ASN A 403 -8.28 10.81 -2.32
C ASN A 403 -7.01 10.53 -3.13
N LEU A 404 -6.86 9.27 -3.55
CA LEU A 404 -5.62 8.76 -4.13
C LEU A 404 -5.86 8.11 -5.50
N ALA A 405 -4.82 8.13 -6.32
CA ALA A 405 -4.70 7.32 -7.52
C ALA A 405 -3.25 6.91 -7.72
N SER A 406 -3.00 5.82 -8.44
CA SER A 406 -1.64 5.34 -8.69
C SER A 406 -1.47 4.92 -10.14
N LEU A 407 -0.51 5.55 -10.82
CA LEU A 407 -0.07 5.23 -12.18
C LEU A 407 0.72 3.91 -12.20
N ASN A 408 0.50 3.05 -13.19
CA ASN A 408 1.30 1.83 -13.37
C ASN A 408 2.50 2.14 -14.28
N LEU A 409 3.71 2.23 -13.69
CA LEU A 409 4.92 2.61 -14.44
C LEU A 409 5.24 1.68 -15.62
N ARG A 410 4.87 0.40 -15.54
CA ARG A 410 5.10 -0.58 -16.61
C ARG A 410 4.26 -0.31 -17.87
N ARG A 411 3.18 0.48 -17.78
CA ARG A 411 2.39 0.91 -18.96
C ARG A 411 3.03 2.06 -19.73
N PHE A 412 4.07 2.69 -19.17
CA PHE A 412 4.84 3.77 -19.79
C PHE A 412 6.28 3.33 -20.09
N PHE A 413 6.56 2.02 -20.08
CA PHE A 413 7.89 1.50 -20.29
C PHE A 413 7.93 0.64 -21.57
N ASN A 414 8.85 0.96 -22.46
CA ASN A 414 9.07 0.20 -23.67
C ASN A 414 10.13 -0.90 -23.43
N GLU A 415 9.69 -2.15 -23.41
CA GLU A 415 10.59 -3.29 -23.19
C GLU A 415 11.54 -3.56 -24.34
N ALA A 416 11.28 -3.04 -25.55
CA ALA A 416 12.13 -3.30 -26.71
C ALA A 416 13.44 -2.51 -26.66
N ASP A 417 13.44 -1.34 -26.03
CA ASP A 417 14.59 -0.43 -25.98
C ASP A 417 14.88 0.13 -24.57
N ASN A 418 14.14 -0.32 -23.55
CA ASN A 418 14.22 0.13 -22.16
C ASN A 418 13.98 1.65 -21.97
N SER A 419 13.30 2.31 -22.91
CA SER A 419 12.92 3.71 -22.77
C SER A 419 11.64 3.89 -21.95
N PHE A 420 11.55 5.03 -21.25
CA PHE A 420 10.35 5.44 -20.54
C PHE A 420 9.59 6.51 -21.35
N ASP A 421 8.31 6.26 -21.61
CA ASP A 421 7.39 7.18 -22.27
C ASP A 421 7.02 8.35 -21.34
N VAL A 422 7.90 9.35 -21.32
CA VAL A 422 7.70 10.59 -20.56
C VAL A 422 6.41 11.28 -20.97
N GLN A 423 6.15 11.43 -22.28
CA GLN A 423 4.99 12.18 -22.76
C GLN A 423 3.68 11.53 -22.29
N GLY A 424 3.57 10.21 -22.43
CA GLY A 424 2.43 9.45 -21.95
C GLY A 424 2.24 9.56 -20.43
N PHE A 425 3.34 9.47 -19.68
CA PHE A 425 3.33 9.61 -18.23
C PHE A 425 2.91 11.01 -17.76
N GLU A 426 3.40 12.07 -18.40
CA GLU A 426 2.97 13.45 -18.13
C GLU A 426 1.48 13.64 -18.44
N TYR A 427 1.01 13.12 -19.57
CA TYR A 427 -0.40 13.22 -19.96
C TYR A 427 -1.31 12.51 -18.95
N MET A 428 -0.96 11.29 -18.55
CA MET A 428 -1.73 10.53 -17.56
C MET A 428 -1.65 11.14 -16.16
N THR A 429 -0.52 11.74 -15.79
CA THR A 429 -0.39 12.51 -14.55
C THR A 429 -1.36 13.70 -14.53
N ARG A 430 -1.40 14.48 -15.62
CA ARG A 430 -2.33 15.60 -15.78
C ARG A 430 -3.79 15.12 -15.71
N LEU A 431 -4.14 14.08 -16.47
CA LEU A 431 -5.50 13.52 -16.50
C LEU A 431 -5.98 13.13 -15.10
N TRP A 432 -5.15 12.39 -14.35
CA TRP A 432 -5.53 11.89 -13.03
C TRP A 432 -5.45 12.93 -11.93
N THR A 433 -4.63 13.98 -12.06
CA THR A 433 -4.71 15.14 -11.17
C THR A 433 -6.07 15.81 -11.26
N VAL A 434 -6.61 15.97 -12.48
CA VAL A 434 -7.96 16.54 -12.69
C VAL A 434 -9.05 15.63 -12.12
N VAL A 435 -8.93 14.31 -12.29
CA VAL A 435 -9.85 13.34 -11.66
C VAL A 435 -9.87 13.51 -10.13
N LEU A 436 -8.71 13.57 -9.51
CA LEU A 436 -8.61 13.70 -8.06
C LEU A 436 -9.21 15.02 -7.57
N GLU A 437 -8.97 16.12 -8.27
CA GLU A 437 -9.53 17.43 -7.93
C GLU A 437 -11.07 17.48 -8.09
N ILE A 438 -11.62 16.88 -9.14
CA ILE A 438 -13.09 16.75 -9.30
C ILE A 438 -13.66 15.89 -8.17
N SER A 439 -12.93 14.86 -7.75
CA SER A 439 -13.33 14.00 -6.64
C SER A 439 -13.43 14.73 -5.29
N VAL A 440 -12.64 15.79 -5.06
CA VAL A 440 -12.81 16.67 -3.88
C VAL A 440 -14.16 17.37 -3.94
N LEU A 441 -14.51 17.92 -5.11
CA LEU A 441 -15.73 18.69 -5.34
C LEU A 441 -17.02 17.88 -5.14
N MET A 442 -17.04 16.63 -5.60
CA MET A 442 -18.21 15.75 -5.57
C MET A 442 -18.43 15.05 -4.22
N ALA A 443 -17.44 15.10 -3.32
CA ALA A 443 -17.44 14.30 -2.12
C ALA A 443 -18.42 14.75 -1.03
N GLN A 444 -18.77 13.83 -0.13
CA GLN A 444 -19.34 14.13 1.18
C GLN A 444 -18.47 13.54 2.29
N PHE A 445 -18.55 14.10 3.49
CA PHE A 445 -17.61 13.88 4.59
C PHE A 445 -18.33 13.63 5.92
N PRO A 446 -17.70 12.93 6.88
CA PRO A 446 -18.34 12.43 8.11
C PRO A 446 -18.65 13.50 9.18
N SER A 447 -18.04 14.69 9.07
CA SER A 447 -18.25 15.83 9.98
C SER A 447 -18.20 17.17 9.24
N PRO A 448 -18.77 18.24 9.82
CA PRO A 448 -18.73 19.61 9.29
C PRO A 448 -17.31 20.11 8.99
N GLU A 449 -16.39 19.91 9.93
CA GLU A 449 -15.02 20.40 9.88
C GLU A 449 -14.26 19.73 8.74
N VAL A 450 -14.43 18.40 8.61
CA VAL A 450 -13.79 17.64 7.54
C VAL A 450 -14.31 18.09 6.17
N ALA A 451 -15.60 18.35 6.04
CA ALA A 451 -16.16 18.87 4.79
C ALA A 451 -15.59 20.24 4.43
N GLN A 452 -15.56 21.16 5.40
CA GLN A 452 -15.08 22.52 5.17
C GLN A 452 -13.58 22.54 4.84
N LEU A 453 -12.74 21.93 5.67
CA LEU A 453 -11.29 21.99 5.49
C LEU A 453 -10.84 21.20 4.26
N SER A 454 -11.48 20.08 3.92
CA SER A 454 -11.18 19.37 2.67
C SER A 454 -11.54 20.21 1.43
N TYR A 455 -12.58 21.04 1.50
CA TYR A 455 -12.92 22.00 0.45
C TYR A 455 -11.94 23.19 0.39
N ASP A 456 -11.51 23.68 1.56
CA ASP A 456 -10.65 24.85 1.70
C ASP A 456 -9.22 24.60 1.25
N TYR A 457 -8.70 23.38 1.42
CA TYR A 457 -7.31 23.02 1.08
C TYR A 457 -7.18 22.10 -0.13
N ARG A 458 -8.23 21.34 -0.48
CA ARG A 458 -8.30 20.54 -1.72
C ARG A 458 -7.12 19.58 -1.90
N THR A 459 -6.80 18.81 -0.89
CA THR A 459 -5.63 17.91 -0.90
C THR A 459 -5.88 16.67 -1.76
N LEU A 460 -4.85 16.29 -2.53
CA LEU A 460 -4.82 15.13 -3.41
C LEU A 460 -3.64 14.22 -3.07
N GLY A 461 -3.67 12.99 -3.57
CA GLY A 461 -2.57 12.03 -3.45
C GLY A 461 -2.40 11.18 -4.70
N LEU A 462 -1.85 11.78 -5.75
CA LEU A 462 -1.38 11.04 -6.93
C LEU A 462 -0.03 10.37 -6.65
N GLY A 463 0.08 9.10 -7.00
CA GLY A 463 1.31 8.32 -6.90
C GLY A 463 1.50 7.39 -8.09
N TYR A 464 2.39 6.42 -7.91
CA TYR A 464 2.61 5.34 -8.88
C TYR A 464 2.80 4.00 -8.17
N ALA A 465 2.80 2.92 -8.95
CA ALA A 465 3.17 1.57 -8.57
C ALA A 465 4.16 0.99 -9.59
N ASN A 466 4.67 -0.22 -9.31
CA ASN A 466 5.46 -1.01 -10.26
C ASN A 466 6.90 -0.51 -10.53
N LEU A 467 7.48 0.32 -9.65
CA LEU A 467 8.86 0.79 -9.82
C LEU A 467 9.87 -0.37 -9.80
N GLY A 468 9.78 -1.26 -8.81
CA GLY A 468 10.71 -2.39 -8.69
C GLY A 468 10.70 -3.29 -9.93
N SER A 469 9.52 -3.55 -10.48
CA SER A 469 9.34 -4.32 -11.71
C SER A 469 9.93 -3.61 -12.92
N MET A 470 9.71 -2.30 -13.06
CA MET A 470 10.27 -1.53 -14.17
C MET A 470 11.80 -1.56 -14.14
N LEU A 471 12.42 -1.38 -12.98
CA LEU A 471 13.87 -1.46 -12.79
C LEU A 471 14.40 -2.87 -13.10
N MET A 472 13.74 -3.91 -12.58
CA MET A 472 14.11 -5.31 -12.83
C MET A 472 14.08 -5.64 -14.33
N VAL A 473 13.01 -5.29 -15.05
CA VAL A 473 12.92 -5.51 -16.50
C VAL A 473 13.96 -4.70 -17.27
N SER A 474 14.34 -3.53 -16.77
CA SER A 474 15.43 -2.73 -17.35
C SER A 474 16.81 -3.35 -17.15
N GLY A 475 16.94 -4.43 -16.36
CA GLY A 475 18.23 -4.98 -15.99
C GLY A 475 18.98 -4.15 -14.94
N ILE A 476 18.29 -3.25 -14.23
CA ILE A 476 18.89 -2.31 -13.28
C ILE A 476 18.63 -2.82 -11.85
N PRO A 477 19.68 -3.09 -11.05
CA PRO A 477 19.53 -3.44 -9.64
C PRO A 477 18.80 -2.34 -8.86
N TYR A 478 17.79 -2.72 -8.07
CA TYR A 478 16.99 -1.76 -7.29
C TYR A 478 17.87 -0.92 -6.35
N ASP A 479 18.86 -1.56 -5.70
CA ASP A 479 19.82 -0.87 -4.83
C ASP A 479 21.06 -0.39 -5.62
N SER A 480 20.84 0.57 -6.53
CA SER A 480 21.90 1.21 -7.31
C SER A 480 21.70 2.73 -7.42
N GLU A 481 22.77 3.47 -7.70
CA GLU A 481 22.67 4.93 -7.93
C GLU A 481 21.84 5.27 -9.17
N GLU A 482 21.94 4.43 -10.22
CA GLU A 482 21.14 4.55 -11.44
C GLU A 482 19.64 4.40 -11.16
N ALA A 483 19.25 3.36 -10.42
CA ALA A 483 17.85 3.16 -10.01
C ALA A 483 17.30 4.34 -9.22
N ARG A 484 18.10 4.89 -8.29
CA ARG A 484 17.69 6.05 -7.47
C ARG A 484 17.54 7.32 -8.30
N ALA A 485 18.44 7.55 -9.27
CA ALA A 485 18.36 8.70 -10.16
C ALA A 485 17.12 8.62 -11.09
N ILE A 486 16.82 7.43 -11.63
CA ILE A 486 15.62 7.18 -12.43
C ILE A 486 14.36 7.37 -11.58
N ALA A 487 14.30 6.76 -10.39
CA ALA A 487 13.16 6.86 -9.49
C ALA A 487 12.91 8.31 -9.06
N GLY A 488 13.95 9.05 -8.68
CA GLY A 488 13.87 10.47 -8.36
C GLY A 488 13.31 11.29 -9.53
N SER A 489 13.76 11.00 -10.75
CA SER A 489 13.32 11.72 -11.96
C SER A 489 11.86 11.44 -12.32
N ILE A 490 11.42 10.18 -12.30
CA ILE A 490 10.02 9.81 -12.53
C ILE A 490 9.12 10.47 -11.48
N THR A 491 9.54 10.46 -10.22
CA THR A 491 8.79 11.09 -9.12
C THR A 491 8.73 12.62 -9.29
N ALA A 492 9.83 13.25 -9.70
CA ALA A 492 9.91 14.67 -9.98
C ALA A 492 9.00 15.08 -11.13
N ILE A 493 8.97 14.33 -12.23
CA ILE A 493 8.07 14.55 -13.37
C ILE A 493 6.61 14.49 -12.90
N MET A 494 6.24 13.43 -12.17
CA MET A 494 4.86 13.26 -11.67
C MET A 494 4.42 14.46 -10.81
N ASN A 495 5.23 14.85 -9.84
CA ASN A 495 4.85 15.92 -8.91
C ASN A 495 4.90 17.30 -9.55
N GLY A 496 5.91 17.58 -10.39
CA GLY A 496 5.98 18.83 -11.16
C GLY A 496 4.77 18.98 -12.09
N VAL A 497 4.42 17.93 -12.84
CA VAL A 497 3.22 17.97 -13.73
C VAL A 497 1.92 18.07 -12.94
N ALA A 498 1.81 17.41 -11.78
CA ALA A 498 0.63 17.56 -10.92
C ALA A 498 0.45 19.00 -10.43
N TYR A 499 1.52 19.67 -9.96
CA TYR A 499 1.45 21.06 -9.52
C TYR A 499 1.30 22.05 -10.68
N LYS A 500 1.91 21.78 -11.85
CA LYS A 500 1.64 22.52 -13.08
C LYS A 500 0.17 22.46 -13.46
N THR A 501 -0.42 21.26 -13.43
CA THR A 501 -1.86 21.05 -13.70
C THR A 501 -2.72 21.74 -12.64
N SER A 502 -2.29 21.73 -11.38
CA SER A 502 -2.96 22.46 -10.30
C SER A 502 -2.95 23.98 -10.54
N ALA A 503 -1.85 24.53 -11.04
CA ALA A 503 -1.77 25.95 -11.42
C ALA A 503 -2.60 26.27 -12.68
N GLU A 504 -2.66 25.36 -13.65
CA GLU A 504 -3.56 25.46 -14.82
C GLU A 504 -5.04 25.51 -14.37
N MET A 505 -5.42 24.63 -13.44
CA MET A 505 -6.76 24.68 -12.82
C MET A 505 -6.98 25.95 -12.01
N ALA A 506 -5.96 26.49 -11.34
CA ALA A 506 -6.06 27.74 -10.61
C ALA A 506 -6.28 28.94 -11.54
N GLN A 507 -5.64 28.96 -12.71
CA GLN A 507 -5.89 29.95 -13.75
C GLN A 507 -7.36 29.92 -14.21
N ALA A 508 -7.92 28.72 -14.39
CA ALA A 508 -9.28 28.50 -14.88
C ALA A 508 -10.38 28.76 -13.84
N LEU A 509 -10.16 28.29 -12.60
CA LEU A 509 -11.17 28.11 -11.54
C LEU A 509 -10.84 28.88 -10.26
N GLY A 510 -9.67 29.50 -10.17
CA GLY A 510 -9.10 30.09 -8.96
C GLY A 510 -8.29 29.09 -8.13
N ALA A 511 -7.31 29.58 -7.38
CA ALA A 511 -6.55 28.80 -6.40
C ALA A 511 -7.45 28.22 -5.29
N PHE A 512 -6.93 27.31 -4.46
CA PHE A 512 -7.69 26.85 -3.28
C PHE A 512 -7.96 28.01 -2.32
N PRO A 513 -9.08 28.00 -1.57
CA PRO A 513 -9.50 29.13 -0.74
C PRO A 513 -8.45 29.69 0.23
N ARG A 514 -7.57 28.84 0.78
CA ARG A 514 -6.54 29.24 1.76
C ARG A 514 -5.16 29.52 1.11
N PHE A 515 -5.10 29.67 -0.21
CA PHE A 515 -3.84 29.87 -0.92
C PHE A 515 -3.17 31.20 -0.56
N GLU A 516 -3.91 32.31 -0.59
CA GLU A 516 -3.31 33.64 -0.34
C GLU A 516 -2.67 33.74 1.04
N ASP A 517 -3.33 33.18 2.07
CA ASP A 517 -2.79 33.11 3.42
C ASP A 517 -1.46 32.34 3.46
N ASN A 518 -1.30 31.33 2.59
CA ASN A 518 -0.16 30.42 2.58
C ASN A 518 0.79 30.62 1.38
N ARG A 519 0.62 31.69 0.61
CA ARG A 519 1.28 31.87 -0.70
C ARG A 519 2.79 31.75 -0.61
N GLU A 520 3.39 32.47 0.33
CA GLU A 520 4.85 32.47 0.52
C GLU A 520 5.38 31.10 0.94
N HIS A 521 4.68 30.41 1.86
CA HIS A 521 5.06 29.07 2.32
C HIS A 521 4.95 28.03 1.21
N MET A 522 3.87 28.09 0.43
CA MET A 522 3.66 27.18 -0.68
C MET A 522 4.71 27.40 -1.78
N LEU A 523 4.97 28.64 -2.18
CA LEU A 523 6.00 28.95 -3.19
C LEU A 523 7.40 28.53 -2.72
N ARG A 524 7.75 28.73 -1.44
CA ARG A 524 8.99 28.21 -0.85
C ARG A 524 9.11 26.69 -1.04
N VAL A 525 8.05 25.94 -0.73
CA VAL A 525 8.04 24.47 -0.91
C VAL A 525 8.20 24.07 -2.38
N MET A 526 7.54 24.77 -3.31
CA MET A 526 7.69 24.50 -4.75
C MET A 526 9.11 24.80 -5.25
N ARG A 527 9.74 25.87 -4.75
CA ARG A 527 11.15 26.17 -5.03
C ARG A 527 12.09 25.12 -4.44
N ASN A 528 11.81 24.56 -3.26
CA ASN A 528 12.57 23.46 -2.68
C ASN A 528 12.49 22.18 -3.53
N HIS A 529 11.29 21.81 -4.01
CA HIS A 529 11.14 20.69 -4.93
C HIS A 529 11.93 20.91 -6.24
N ARG A 530 11.88 22.12 -6.79
CA ARG A 530 12.67 22.52 -7.96
C ARG A 530 14.18 22.44 -7.67
N ALA A 531 14.65 22.94 -6.52
CA ALA A 531 16.05 22.86 -6.12
C ALA A 531 16.54 21.41 -6.05
N ALA A 532 15.73 20.49 -5.54
CA ALA A 532 16.04 19.06 -5.54
C ALA A 532 16.17 18.48 -6.95
N ALA A 533 15.33 18.90 -7.90
CA ALA A 533 15.39 18.40 -9.28
C ALA A 533 16.69 18.81 -9.99
N TYR A 534 17.26 19.94 -9.59
CA TYR A 534 18.55 20.45 -10.07
C TYR A 534 19.75 20.03 -9.21
N ASP A 535 19.54 19.26 -8.13
CA ASP A 535 20.55 18.94 -7.12
C ASP A 535 21.29 20.19 -6.57
N ALA A 536 20.53 21.28 -6.38
CA ALA A 536 21.05 22.59 -5.99
C ALA A 536 21.00 22.78 -4.46
N ALA A 537 21.94 22.15 -3.74
CA ALA A 537 21.94 22.08 -2.27
C ALA A 537 21.95 23.44 -1.52
N GLU A 538 22.42 24.52 -2.18
CA GLU A 538 22.44 25.87 -1.62
C GLU A 538 21.17 26.68 -1.90
N ALA A 539 20.25 26.14 -2.71
CA ALA A 539 18.99 26.79 -3.07
C ALA A 539 17.81 26.37 -2.18
N TYR A 540 18.01 25.44 -1.24
CA TYR A 540 16.96 25.04 -0.30
C TYR A 540 16.67 26.14 0.73
N GLU A 541 15.38 26.42 0.93
CA GLU A 541 14.87 27.43 1.84
C GLU A 541 14.16 26.78 3.04
N GLY A 542 14.64 27.05 4.26
CA GLY A 542 13.92 26.68 5.50
C GLY A 542 13.90 25.19 5.84
N LEU A 543 14.89 24.42 5.37
CA LEU A 543 15.05 22.99 5.68
C LEU A 543 16.30 22.79 6.57
N GLU A 544 16.15 22.11 7.70
CA GLU A 544 17.29 21.75 8.56
C GLU A 544 18.06 20.57 7.99
N ILE A 545 17.34 19.56 7.48
CA ILE A 545 17.92 18.39 6.82
C ILE A 545 17.88 18.61 5.30
N LYS A 546 19.06 18.73 4.69
CA LYS A 546 19.18 18.92 3.24
C LYS A 546 18.72 17.66 2.49
N PRO A 547 17.69 17.74 1.63
CA PRO A 547 17.19 16.61 0.86
C PRO A 547 18.15 16.15 -0.25
N VAL A 548 17.97 14.91 -0.71
CA VAL A 548 18.75 14.31 -1.81
C VAL A 548 18.23 14.78 -3.17
N GLY A 549 19.08 15.39 -4.00
CA GLY A 549 18.72 15.77 -5.37
C GLY A 549 18.92 14.66 -6.41
N ILE A 550 18.53 14.93 -7.66
CA ILE A 550 18.74 14.00 -8.77
C ILE A 550 20.20 14.08 -9.24
N ASN A 551 20.96 13.02 -9.00
CA ASN A 551 22.35 12.97 -9.45
C ASN A 551 22.43 12.79 -10.98
N ALA A 552 22.82 13.87 -11.68
CA ALA A 552 22.91 13.90 -13.13
C ALA A 552 23.89 12.87 -13.72
N LYS A 553 24.89 12.40 -12.96
CA LYS A 553 25.85 11.38 -13.42
C LYS A 553 25.17 10.04 -13.73
N TYR A 554 24.12 9.72 -12.99
CA TYR A 554 23.45 8.42 -13.06
C TYR A 554 22.05 8.51 -13.69
N CYS A 555 21.58 9.71 -14.01
CA CYS A 555 20.27 9.93 -14.60
C CYS A 555 20.34 9.96 -16.12
N PRO A 556 19.47 9.23 -16.85
CA PRO A 556 19.31 9.43 -18.28
C PRO A 556 18.95 10.88 -18.63
N ASP A 557 19.67 11.48 -19.58
CA ASP A 557 19.52 12.89 -19.96
C ASP A 557 18.08 13.32 -20.26
N TYR A 558 17.31 12.45 -20.92
CA TYR A 558 15.92 12.77 -21.29
C TYR A 558 14.99 12.83 -20.07
N LEU A 559 15.23 11.98 -19.06
CA LEU A 559 14.48 12.00 -17.79
C LEU A 559 14.85 13.22 -16.96
N LEU A 560 16.14 13.55 -16.87
CA LEU A 560 16.60 14.73 -16.13
C LEU A 560 16.02 16.03 -16.72
N LYS A 561 16.03 16.15 -18.06
CA LYS A 561 15.43 17.30 -18.77
C LYS A 561 13.93 17.40 -18.53
N ALA A 562 13.21 16.28 -18.54
CA ALA A 562 11.78 16.27 -18.25
C ALA A 562 11.49 16.65 -16.80
N ALA A 563 12.24 16.09 -15.84
CA ALA A 563 12.10 16.39 -14.41
C ALA A 563 12.34 17.87 -14.09
N THR A 564 13.44 18.43 -14.59
CA THR A 564 13.77 19.85 -14.39
C THR A 564 12.74 20.77 -15.06
N LYS A 565 12.34 20.47 -16.30
CA LYS A 565 11.30 21.23 -17.01
C LYS A 565 9.95 21.20 -16.27
N ALA A 566 9.53 20.03 -15.78
CA ALA A 566 8.27 19.91 -15.05
C ALA A 566 8.22 20.84 -13.83
N TRP A 567 9.34 21.00 -13.12
CA TRP A 567 9.46 21.90 -11.97
C TRP A 567 9.61 23.38 -12.35
N ASP A 568 10.31 23.70 -13.44
CA ASP A 568 10.34 25.06 -13.96
C ASP A 568 8.92 25.53 -14.32
N ASP A 569 8.17 24.72 -15.07
CA ASP A 569 6.79 25.00 -15.43
C ASP A 569 5.90 25.12 -14.18
N ALA A 570 6.03 24.22 -13.20
CA ALA A 570 5.21 24.19 -11.98
C ALA A 570 5.41 25.45 -11.11
N VAL A 571 6.66 25.90 -10.95
CA VAL A 571 6.97 27.12 -10.21
C VAL A 571 6.49 28.35 -10.99
N GLN A 572 6.84 28.45 -12.28
CA GLN A 572 6.46 29.60 -13.11
C GLN A 572 4.94 29.81 -13.15
N MET A 573 4.17 28.74 -13.40
CA MET A 573 2.71 28.84 -13.45
C MET A 573 2.12 29.14 -12.06
N GLY A 574 2.67 28.56 -11.01
CA GLY A 574 2.19 28.78 -9.64
C GLY A 574 2.45 30.18 -9.10
N GLU A 575 3.60 30.79 -9.44
CA GLU A 575 3.88 32.19 -9.10
C GLU A 575 2.85 33.13 -9.75
N GLN A 576 2.43 32.81 -10.97
CA GLN A 576 1.50 33.62 -11.75
C GLN A 576 0.04 33.43 -11.37
N TYR A 577 -0.41 32.19 -11.13
CA TYR A 577 -1.83 31.85 -10.98
C TYR A 577 -2.21 31.28 -9.62
N GLY A 578 -1.22 30.97 -8.77
CA GLY A 578 -1.41 30.14 -7.59
C GLY A 578 -1.66 28.68 -7.92
N TYR A 579 -2.14 27.92 -6.94
CA TYR A 579 -2.39 26.49 -7.08
C TYR A 579 -3.80 26.13 -6.64
N ARG A 580 -4.41 25.16 -7.30
CA ARG A 580 -5.74 24.66 -6.95
C ARG A 580 -5.71 23.69 -5.77
N ASN A 581 -4.54 23.13 -5.42
CA ASN A 581 -4.40 22.04 -4.45
C ASN A 581 -3.23 22.27 -3.50
N ALA A 582 -3.48 22.22 -2.19
CA ALA A 582 -2.43 22.43 -1.18
C ALA A 582 -1.40 21.28 -1.10
N GLN A 583 -1.86 20.05 -1.38
CA GLN A 583 -1.04 18.84 -1.50
C GLN A 583 -1.49 18.08 -2.75
N ALA A 584 -0.57 17.51 -3.54
CA ALA A 584 -0.91 16.88 -4.82
C ALA A 584 -0.56 15.39 -4.91
N THR A 585 0.48 14.95 -4.22
CA THR A 585 1.17 13.68 -4.48
C THR A 585 1.54 12.92 -3.22
N VAL A 586 1.46 11.59 -3.28
CA VAL A 586 1.89 10.64 -2.24
C VAL A 586 2.36 9.35 -2.90
N ILE A 587 3.13 8.51 -2.21
CA ILE A 587 3.32 7.11 -2.61
C ILE A 587 2.55 6.21 -1.66
N ALA A 588 1.44 5.63 -2.13
CA ALA A 588 0.57 4.76 -1.34
C ALA A 588 1.03 3.29 -1.40
N PRO A 589 0.57 2.41 -0.49
CA PRO A 589 0.91 0.98 -0.53
C PRO A 589 0.38 0.25 -1.75
N THR A 590 -0.69 0.73 -2.39
CA THR A 590 -1.35 0.10 -3.56
C THR A 590 -1.76 -1.38 -3.41
N GLY A 591 -1.82 -1.95 -2.21
CA GLY A 591 -1.92 -3.41 -2.02
C GLY A 591 -3.12 -4.15 -2.66
N THR A 592 -4.24 -3.47 -2.95
CA THR A 592 -5.36 -4.07 -3.72
C THR A 592 -5.39 -3.57 -5.17
N ILE A 593 -5.17 -2.26 -5.38
CA ILE A 593 -5.23 -1.66 -6.72
C ILE A 593 -4.03 -2.07 -7.60
N GLY A 594 -2.89 -2.42 -7.01
CA GLY A 594 -1.77 -3.00 -7.73
C GLY A 594 -2.17 -4.34 -8.36
N LEU A 595 -2.92 -5.18 -7.65
CA LEU A 595 -3.38 -6.47 -8.18
C LEU A 595 -4.40 -6.30 -9.32
N VAL A 596 -5.29 -5.31 -9.24
CA VAL A 596 -6.24 -5.04 -10.34
C VAL A 596 -5.56 -4.38 -11.55
N MET A 597 -4.39 -3.77 -11.37
CA MET A 597 -3.57 -3.21 -12.46
C MET A 597 -2.53 -4.20 -12.99
N ASP A 598 -2.50 -5.45 -12.52
CA ASP A 598 -1.46 -6.44 -12.82
C ASP A 598 -0.04 -5.96 -12.50
N CYS A 599 0.11 -5.27 -11.36
CA CYS A 599 1.40 -4.90 -10.82
C CYS A 599 2.09 -6.09 -10.12
N ASP A 600 3.32 -6.39 -10.52
CA ASP A 600 4.21 -7.33 -9.84
C ASP A 600 4.74 -6.73 -8.52
N THR A 601 5.01 -5.42 -8.53
CA THR A 601 5.50 -4.64 -7.37
C THR A 601 4.58 -3.48 -7.02
N THR A 602 4.47 -3.18 -5.73
CA THR A 602 3.51 -2.19 -5.20
C THR A 602 4.18 -0.86 -4.91
N GLY A 603 3.57 0.27 -5.26
CA GLY A 603 4.13 1.58 -4.96
C GLY A 603 5.57 1.74 -5.47
N ILE A 604 6.45 2.16 -4.57
CA ILE A 604 7.90 2.23 -4.76
C ILE A 604 8.62 0.93 -4.34
N GLU A 605 7.92 -0.06 -3.79
CA GLU A 605 8.50 -1.30 -3.27
C GLU A 605 9.29 -2.08 -4.34
N PRO A 606 10.43 -2.72 -4.00
CA PRO A 606 10.93 -3.84 -4.79
C PRO A 606 9.99 -5.04 -4.65
N ASP A 607 10.26 -6.12 -5.37
CA ASP A 607 9.49 -7.33 -5.15
C ASP A 607 9.75 -7.91 -3.76
N PHE A 608 8.72 -8.48 -3.14
CA PHE A 608 8.82 -9.11 -1.83
C PHE A 608 9.65 -10.39 -1.91
N ALA A 609 9.37 -11.21 -2.92
CA ALA A 609 10.09 -12.42 -3.31
C ALA A 609 9.68 -12.82 -4.73
N LEU A 610 10.58 -13.44 -5.50
CA LEU A 610 10.34 -13.84 -6.90
C LEU A 610 9.16 -14.81 -7.06
N VAL A 611 8.96 -15.69 -6.07
CA VAL A 611 7.77 -16.52 -5.93
C VAL A 611 7.25 -16.36 -4.50
N LYS A 612 5.99 -15.96 -4.37
CA LYS A 612 5.36 -15.60 -3.09
C LYS A 612 3.99 -16.23 -2.94
N PHE A 613 3.63 -16.57 -1.71
CA PHE A 613 2.35 -17.20 -1.39
C PHE A 613 1.52 -16.27 -0.51
N LYS A 614 0.32 -15.95 -0.98
CA LYS A 614 -0.60 -15.06 -0.26
C LYS A 614 -1.67 -15.89 0.45
N LYS A 615 -1.77 -15.72 1.78
CA LYS A 615 -2.85 -16.33 2.56
C LYS A 615 -4.17 -15.59 2.31
N LEU A 616 -5.26 -16.32 2.07
CA LEU A 616 -6.60 -15.76 1.88
C LEU A 616 -7.34 -15.62 3.22
N SER A 617 -8.18 -14.57 3.35
CA SER A 617 -9.10 -14.43 4.49
C SER A 617 -10.17 -15.53 4.39
N GLY A 618 -10.27 -16.35 5.45
CA GLY A 618 -11.04 -17.62 5.44
C GLY A 618 -10.19 -18.89 5.26
N GLY A 619 -8.88 -18.76 5.03
CA GLY A 619 -7.94 -19.87 4.83
C GLY A 619 -7.54 -20.08 3.36
N GLY A 620 -6.38 -20.68 3.12
CA GLY A 620 -5.87 -21.06 1.79
C GLY A 620 -4.71 -20.18 1.33
N TYR A 621 -3.98 -20.63 0.30
CA TYR A 621 -2.83 -19.92 -0.27
C TYR A 621 -2.96 -19.77 -1.79
N PHE A 622 -2.46 -18.65 -2.30
CA PHE A 622 -2.35 -18.36 -3.73
C PHE A 622 -0.88 -18.14 -4.11
N LYS A 623 -0.35 -18.94 -5.06
CA LYS A 623 1.02 -18.81 -5.60
C LYS A 623 1.07 -17.66 -6.60
N ILE A 624 1.90 -16.65 -6.32
CA ILE A 624 2.18 -15.51 -7.21
C ILE A 624 3.62 -15.66 -7.69
N ILE A 625 3.80 -15.66 -9.00
CA ILE A 625 5.12 -15.70 -9.64
C ILE A 625 5.34 -14.34 -10.29
N ASN A 626 6.51 -13.76 -10.06
CA ASN A 626 6.93 -12.53 -10.71
C ASN A 626 6.99 -12.73 -12.24
N GLN A 627 6.19 -11.97 -12.99
CA GLN A 627 6.11 -12.07 -14.45
C GLN A 627 7.20 -11.26 -15.15
N SER A 628 7.96 -10.46 -14.40
CA SER A 628 9.05 -9.61 -14.89
C SER A 628 10.35 -10.39 -15.15
N ILE A 629 10.56 -11.58 -14.56
CA ILE A 629 11.80 -12.36 -14.70
C ILE A 629 12.14 -12.67 -16.17
N PRO A 630 11.23 -13.24 -16.99
CA PRO A 630 11.56 -13.57 -18.38
C PRO A 630 11.92 -12.32 -19.21
N ALA A 631 11.21 -11.22 -19.02
CA ALA A 631 11.49 -9.96 -19.72
C ALA A 631 12.84 -9.37 -19.30
N ALA A 632 13.16 -9.40 -18.00
CA ALA A 632 14.47 -8.98 -17.49
C ALA A 632 15.60 -9.81 -18.09
N LEU A 633 15.47 -11.14 -18.12
CA LEU A 633 16.49 -12.01 -18.72
C LEU A 633 16.66 -11.75 -20.22
N LYS A 634 15.57 -11.55 -20.95
CA LYS A 634 15.64 -11.16 -22.37
C LYS A 634 16.44 -9.87 -22.56
N ASN A 635 16.18 -8.86 -21.74
CA ASN A 635 16.86 -7.56 -21.81
C ASN A 635 18.33 -7.61 -21.36
N LEU A 636 18.68 -8.56 -20.51
CA LEU A 636 20.06 -8.88 -20.12
C LEU A 636 20.80 -9.72 -21.19
N GLY A 637 20.13 -10.08 -22.30
CA GLY A 637 20.73 -10.73 -23.46
C GLY A 637 20.80 -12.26 -23.38
N TYR A 638 20.01 -12.90 -22.53
CA TYR A 638 19.90 -14.36 -22.50
C TYR A 638 19.07 -14.90 -23.66
N THR A 639 19.43 -16.08 -24.16
CA THR A 639 18.66 -16.81 -25.18
C THR A 639 17.41 -17.44 -24.59
N GLU A 640 16.43 -17.80 -25.42
CA GLU A 640 15.18 -18.44 -24.99
C GLU A 640 15.43 -19.73 -24.17
N GLN A 641 16.41 -20.54 -24.57
CA GLN A 641 16.78 -21.77 -23.85
C GLN A 641 17.38 -21.48 -22.47
N GLU A 642 18.26 -20.48 -22.37
CA GLU A 642 18.84 -20.06 -21.08
C GLU A 642 17.77 -19.47 -20.17
N MET A 643 16.88 -18.65 -20.73
CA MET A 643 15.74 -18.07 -20.02
C MET A 643 14.83 -19.13 -19.44
N ASP A 644 14.41 -20.11 -20.24
CA ASP A 644 13.54 -21.20 -19.80
C ASP A 644 14.20 -22.02 -18.69
N ALA A 645 15.50 -22.31 -18.80
CA ALA A 645 16.24 -23.02 -17.76
C ALA A 645 16.29 -22.24 -16.44
N ILE A 646 16.52 -20.92 -16.48
CA ILE A 646 16.53 -20.05 -15.29
C ILE A 646 15.13 -19.93 -14.68
N VAL A 647 14.11 -19.71 -15.51
CA VAL A 647 12.71 -19.57 -15.06
C VAL A 647 12.21 -20.87 -14.45
N ASN A 648 12.46 -22.02 -15.07
CA ASN A 648 12.06 -23.32 -14.55
C ASN A 648 12.82 -23.69 -13.27
N TYR A 649 14.08 -23.28 -13.13
CA TYR A 649 14.82 -23.43 -11.88
C TYR A 649 14.12 -22.69 -10.71
N ALA A 650 13.68 -21.46 -10.94
CA ALA A 650 13.03 -20.65 -9.91
C ALA A 650 11.57 -21.08 -9.65
N LYS A 651 10.76 -21.25 -10.71
CA LYS A 651 9.31 -21.50 -10.63
C LYS A 651 8.95 -22.98 -10.46
N GLY A 652 9.82 -23.88 -10.91
CA GLY A 652 9.56 -25.30 -11.08
C GLY A 652 8.97 -25.63 -12.45
N HIS A 653 9.20 -26.85 -12.91
CA HIS A 653 8.67 -27.39 -14.17
C HIS A 653 7.18 -27.69 -14.11
N GLY A 654 6.59 -27.77 -12.90
CA GLY A 654 5.18 -28.07 -12.71
C GLY A 654 4.80 -29.50 -13.13
N THR A 655 5.76 -30.43 -13.15
CA THR A 655 5.56 -31.84 -13.47
C THR A 655 6.58 -32.71 -12.74
N PHE A 656 6.21 -33.97 -12.50
CA PHE A 656 7.14 -35.01 -12.04
C PHE A 656 7.88 -35.69 -13.20
N ALA A 657 7.52 -35.43 -14.46
CA ALA A 657 8.27 -35.92 -15.61
C ALA A 657 9.69 -35.32 -15.66
N GLY A 658 10.70 -36.18 -15.61
CA GLY A 658 12.11 -35.76 -15.61
C GLY A 658 12.64 -35.30 -14.25
N ALA A 659 11.82 -35.34 -13.19
CA ALA A 659 12.27 -35.03 -11.85
C ALA A 659 13.30 -36.07 -11.34
N PRO A 660 14.29 -35.66 -10.53
CA PRO A 660 15.22 -36.60 -9.92
C PRO A 660 14.50 -37.41 -8.82
N PHE A 661 14.81 -38.71 -8.74
CA PHE A 661 14.29 -39.69 -7.75
C PHE A 661 12.78 -39.95 -7.76
N ILE A 662 11.94 -38.92 -7.63
CA ILE A 662 10.48 -39.02 -7.61
C ILE A 662 9.95 -38.51 -8.96
N ASN A 663 9.75 -39.43 -9.90
CA ASN A 663 9.28 -39.13 -11.25
C ASN A 663 8.25 -40.16 -11.72
N HIS A 664 7.73 -39.99 -12.94
CA HIS A 664 6.72 -40.90 -13.48
C HIS A 664 7.15 -42.37 -13.51
N GLU A 665 8.43 -42.64 -13.78
CA GLU A 665 8.96 -44.01 -13.81
C GLU A 665 8.98 -44.60 -12.39
N SER A 666 9.63 -43.93 -11.43
CA SER A 666 9.74 -44.42 -10.06
C SER A 666 8.39 -44.48 -9.33
N LEU A 667 7.47 -43.55 -9.59
CA LEU A 667 6.11 -43.59 -9.05
C LEU A 667 5.30 -44.74 -9.66
N SER A 668 5.42 -45.02 -10.96
CA SER A 668 4.76 -46.18 -11.55
C SER A 668 5.29 -47.50 -11.02
N GLU A 669 6.60 -47.62 -10.77
CA GLU A 669 7.20 -48.77 -10.08
C GLU A 669 6.65 -48.97 -8.66
N LYS A 670 6.29 -47.88 -7.97
CA LYS A 670 5.64 -47.91 -6.65
C LYS A 670 4.13 -48.18 -6.70
N GLY A 671 3.51 -48.27 -7.88
CA GLY A 671 2.09 -48.65 -8.05
C GLY A 671 1.12 -47.53 -8.46
N PHE A 672 1.64 -46.35 -8.83
CA PHE A 672 0.82 -45.24 -9.36
C PHE A 672 0.44 -45.47 -10.83
N ILE A 673 -0.82 -45.21 -11.17
CA ILE A 673 -1.32 -45.34 -12.55
C ILE A 673 -1.31 -43.99 -13.29
N ALA A 674 -1.42 -44.03 -14.63
CA ALA A 674 -1.35 -42.83 -15.48
C ALA A 674 -2.35 -41.73 -15.11
N GLU A 675 -3.56 -42.07 -14.66
CA GLU A 675 -4.55 -41.08 -14.22
C GLU A 675 -4.10 -40.33 -12.96
N GLU A 676 -3.44 -41.01 -12.03
CA GLU A 676 -2.94 -40.43 -10.78
C GLU A 676 -1.71 -39.56 -11.02
N LEU A 677 -0.81 -39.99 -11.90
CA LEU A 677 0.32 -39.15 -12.35
C LEU A 677 -0.19 -37.85 -12.97
N LYS A 678 -1.24 -37.92 -13.80
CA LYS A 678 -1.89 -36.72 -14.36
C LYS A 678 -2.52 -35.83 -13.29
N LYS A 679 -3.13 -36.40 -12.25
CA LYS A 679 -3.65 -35.66 -11.08
C LYS A 679 -2.52 -34.95 -10.33
N LEU A 680 -1.40 -35.64 -10.10
CA LEU A 680 -0.22 -35.09 -9.45
C LEU A 680 0.38 -33.92 -10.24
N ASP A 681 0.57 -34.06 -11.55
CA ASP A 681 1.08 -32.99 -12.41
C ASP A 681 0.13 -31.77 -12.42
N THR A 682 -1.18 -32.02 -12.45
CA THR A 682 -2.18 -30.94 -12.37
C THR A 682 -2.09 -30.20 -11.04
N ALA A 683 -1.91 -30.93 -9.93
CA ALA A 683 -1.84 -30.34 -8.60
C ALA A 683 -0.52 -29.61 -8.34
N VAL A 684 0.62 -30.18 -8.77
CA VAL A 684 1.96 -29.66 -8.44
C VAL A 684 2.25 -28.32 -9.11
N ALA A 685 1.62 -28.03 -10.26
CA ALA A 685 1.76 -26.75 -10.96
C ALA A 685 1.43 -25.52 -10.09
N SER A 686 0.55 -25.66 -9.10
CA SER A 686 0.20 -24.60 -8.15
C SER A 686 0.64 -24.87 -6.71
N ALA A 687 1.30 -26.00 -6.46
CA ALA A 687 1.72 -26.41 -5.13
C ALA A 687 2.92 -25.61 -4.60
N PHE A 688 3.01 -25.54 -3.28
CA PHE A 688 4.16 -25.00 -2.57
C PHE A 688 5.31 -26.02 -2.46
N GLU A 689 4.96 -27.25 -2.08
CA GLU A 689 5.88 -28.37 -1.96
C GLU A 689 5.20 -29.66 -2.43
N ILE A 690 5.98 -30.61 -2.95
CA ILE A 690 5.43 -31.84 -3.51
C ILE A 690 4.67 -32.68 -2.47
N GLY A 691 5.09 -32.64 -1.20
CA GLY A 691 4.39 -33.38 -0.13
C GLY A 691 2.91 -33.00 0.01
N PHE A 692 2.51 -31.78 -0.37
CA PHE A 692 1.10 -31.36 -0.32
C PHE A 692 0.25 -31.97 -1.43
N VAL A 693 0.83 -32.53 -2.49
CA VAL A 693 0.05 -33.15 -3.56
C VAL A 693 -0.14 -34.65 -3.37
N PHE A 694 0.71 -35.30 -2.57
CA PHE A 694 0.66 -36.72 -2.22
C PHE A 694 -0.26 -36.97 -1.02
N ASN A 695 -1.57 -36.81 -1.20
CA ASN A 695 -2.57 -37.04 -0.17
C ASN A 695 -3.85 -37.68 -0.72
N ALA A 696 -4.70 -38.19 0.18
CA ALA A 696 -5.94 -38.89 -0.16
C ALA A 696 -6.93 -38.02 -0.95
N TYR A 697 -6.96 -36.70 -0.72
CA TYR A 697 -7.87 -35.79 -1.41
C TYR A 697 -7.53 -35.60 -2.90
N ASN A 698 -6.23 -35.61 -3.24
CA ASN A 698 -5.77 -35.47 -4.62
C ASN A 698 -5.70 -36.79 -5.37
N LEU A 699 -5.24 -37.85 -4.70
CA LEU A 699 -5.00 -39.16 -5.31
C LEU A 699 -6.21 -40.10 -5.24
N GLY A 700 -7.11 -39.88 -4.27
CA GLY A 700 -8.23 -40.76 -3.96
C GLY A 700 -7.83 -41.90 -3.02
N GLU A 701 -8.79 -42.37 -2.23
CA GLU A 701 -8.59 -43.47 -1.28
C GLU A 701 -8.24 -44.79 -1.99
N GLU A 702 -8.79 -45.04 -3.17
CA GLU A 702 -8.47 -46.23 -3.98
C GLU A 702 -6.98 -46.32 -4.32
N CYS A 703 -6.33 -45.17 -4.58
CA CYS A 703 -4.89 -45.10 -4.82
C CYS A 703 -4.13 -45.52 -3.55
N LEU A 704 -4.41 -44.89 -2.41
CA LEU A 704 -3.66 -45.13 -1.17
C LEU A 704 -3.86 -46.54 -0.62
N GLN A 705 -5.07 -47.08 -0.74
CA GLN A 705 -5.37 -48.47 -0.39
C GLN A 705 -4.61 -49.46 -1.29
N ARG A 706 -4.50 -49.17 -2.60
CA ARG A 706 -3.70 -49.98 -3.52
C ARG A 706 -2.20 -49.92 -3.20
N LEU A 707 -1.72 -48.79 -2.70
CA LEU A 707 -0.34 -48.62 -2.20
C LEU A 707 -0.11 -49.28 -0.84
N GLY A 708 -1.15 -49.84 -0.19
CA GLY A 708 -1.05 -50.61 1.04
C GLY A 708 -1.33 -49.84 2.32
N PHE A 709 -1.88 -48.62 2.24
CA PHE A 709 -2.18 -47.78 3.42
C PHE A 709 -3.66 -47.84 3.82
N THR A 710 -3.94 -47.83 5.12
CA THR A 710 -5.30 -47.81 5.65
C THR A 710 -5.81 -46.37 5.88
N PRO A 711 -7.14 -46.14 5.93
CA PRO A 711 -7.71 -44.82 6.23
C PRO A 711 -7.16 -44.18 7.50
N GLU A 712 -6.91 -44.98 8.53
CA GLU A 712 -6.36 -44.51 9.80
C GLU A 712 -4.93 -43.97 9.63
N GLN A 713 -4.15 -44.53 8.72
CA GLN A 713 -2.80 -44.06 8.42
C GLN A 713 -2.83 -42.77 7.60
N TYR A 714 -3.52 -42.76 6.46
CA TYR A 714 -3.45 -41.60 5.55
C TYR A 714 -4.30 -40.40 5.96
N PHE A 715 -5.17 -40.54 6.96
CA PHE A 715 -5.81 -39.41 7.65
C PHE A 715 -5.09 -39.01 8.95
N ALA A 716 -3.97 -39.66 9.31
CA ALA A 716 -3.20 -39.26 10.48
C ALA A 716 -2.55 -37.87 10.25
N PRO A 717 -2.55 -36.98 11.26
CA PRO A 717 -2.04 -35.60 11.11
C PRO A 717 -0.56 -35.49 10.71
N ASP A 718 0.23 -36.54 10.95
CA ASP A 718 1.67 -36.63 10.73
C ASP A 718 2.07 -37.58 9.60
N PHE A 719 1.10 -38.11 8.85
CA PHE A 719 1.35 -38.99 7.71
C PHE A 719 2.03 -38.23 6.56
N ASN A 720 3.12 -38.80 6.05
CA ASN A 720 3.80 -38.33 4.84
C ASN A 720 3.95 -39.50 3.88
N LEU A 721 3.13 -39.51 2.82
CA LEU A 721 3.12 -40.60 1.85
C LEU A 721 4.49 -40.82 1.19
N LEU A 722 5.28 -39.76 0.96
CA LEU A 722 6.58 -39.89 0.32
C LEU A 722 7.61 -40.59 1.23
N GLU A 723 7.63 -40.26 2.53
CA GLU A 723 8.46 -40.94 3.52
C GLU A 723 8.06 -42.41 3.65
N GLU A 724 6.75 -42.70 3.70
CA GLU A 724 6.21 -44.06 3.81
C GLU A 724 6.44 -44.92 2.55
N LEU A 725 6.55 -44.29 1.38
CA LEU A 725 6.99 -44.94 0.14
C LEU A 725 8.51 -45.20 0.12
N GLY A 726 9.25 -44.74 1.13
CA GLY A 726 10.67 -45.01 1.32
C GLY A 726 11.61 -44.01 0.65
N PHE A 727 11.12 -42.82 0.26
CA PHE A 727 11.98 -41.75 -0.24
C PHE A 727 12.66 -41.01 0.91
N THR A 728 13.94 -40.65 0.75
CA THR A 728 14.66 -39.85 1.76
C THR A 728 14.28 -38.37 1.68
N ASP A 729 14.58 -37.62 2.74
CA ASP A 729 14.37 -36.16 2.76
C ASP A 729 15.13 -35.47 1.61
N GLU A 730 16.34 -35.93 1.28
CA GLU A 730 17.14 -35.39 0.18
C GLU A 730 16.52 -35.70 -1.20
N GLU A 731 15.97 -36.89 -1.40
CA GLU A 731 15.29 -37.28 -2.64
C GLU A 731 14.01 -36.46 -2.84
N ILE A 732 13.25 -36.27 -1.75
CA ILE A 732 12.05 -35.42 -1.73
C ILE A 732 12.41 -33.97 -2.06
N GLU A 733 13.48 -33.43 -1.45
CA GLU A 733 13.92 -32.06 -1.71
C GLU A 733 14.39 -31.87 -3.16
N ALA A 734 15.16 -32.82 -3.71
CA ALA A 734 15.61 -32.75 -5.09
C ALA A 734 14.44 -32.79 -6.09
N ALA A 735 13.47 -33.68 -5.88
CA ALA A 735 12.25 -33.72 -6.70
C ALA A 735 11.41 -32.45 -6.55
N ASN A 736 11.36 -31.91 -5.32
CA ASN A 736 10.64 -30.68 -5.03
C ASN A 736 11.24 -29.47 -5.76
N ASP A 737 12.56 -29.32 -5.75
CA ASP A 737 13.24 -28.24 -6.46
C ASP A 737 12.97 -28.28 -7.96
N TYR A 738 12.88 -29.48 -8.54
CA TYR A 738 12.54 -29.63 -9.95
C TYR A 738 11.07 -29.30 -10.25
N ALA A 739 10.13 -29.87 -9.50
CA ALA A 739 8.70 -29.77 -9.79
C ALA A 739 8.09 -28.44 -9.32
N CYS A 740 8.43 -28.00 -8.12
CA CYS A 740 7.89 -26.79 -7.48
C CYS A 740 8.81 -25.57 -7.60
N GLY A 741 10.09 -25.76 -7.93
CA GLY A 741 11.09 -24.70 -8.06
C GLY A 741 11.84 -24.41 -6.78
N THR A 742 13.04 -23.83 -6.91
CA THR A 742 13.85 -23.39 -5.76
C THR A 742 13.37 -22.05 -5.18
N MET A 743 12.46 -21.37 -5.88
CA MET A 743 11.92 -20.03 -5.60
C MET A 743 12.95 -18.89 -5.65
N THR A 744 14.21 -19.18 -5.99
CA THR A 744 15.29 -18.21 -6.20
C THR A 744 15.93 -18.43 -7.57
N VAL A 745 16.66 -17.43 -8.06
CA VAL A 745 17.52 -17.55 -9.25
C VAL A 745 18.99 -17.76 -8.87
N GLU A 746 19.32 -17.74 -7.58
CA GLU A 746 20.66 -18.05 -7.08
C GLU A 746 21.02 -19.51 -7.39
N GLY A 747 22.13 -19.72 -8.11
CA GLY A 747 22.53 -21.05 -8.56
C GLY A 747 21.75 -21.58 -9.76
N ALA A 748 20.89 -20.76 -10.38
CA ALA A 748 20.22 -21.13 -11.63
C ALA A 748 21.26 -21.38 -12.75
N PRO A 749 21.01 -22.38 -13.63
CA PRO A 749 21.91 -22.63 -14.75
C PRO A 749 21.97 -21.41 -15.67
N PHE A 750 23.13 -21.17 -16.30
CA PHE A 750 23.42 -20.07 -17.23
C PHE A 750 23.41 -18.65 -16.65
N LEU A 751 22.73 -18.40 -15.52
CA LEU A 751 22.66 -17.06 -14.93
C LEU A 751 24.05 -16.60 -14.46
N LYS A 752 24.49 -15.45 -14.97
CA LYS A 752 25.73 -14.80 -14.58
C LYS A 752 25.59 -14.16 -13.20
N ASN A 753 26.62 -14.33 -12.36
CA ASN A 753 26.65 -13.75 -11.01
C ASN A 753 26.50 -12.21 -11.00
N GLU A 754 27.00 -11.52 -12.02
CA GLU A 754 26.89 -10.06 -12.16
C GLU A 754 25.44 -9.58 -12.36
N HIS A 755 24.54 -10.46 -12.81
CA HIS A 755 23.13 -10.16 -13.01
C HIS A 755 22.26 -10.47 -11.79
N LEU A 756 22.77 -11.20 -10.79
CA LEU A 756 22.03 -11.52 -9.56
C LEU A 756 21.42 -10.29 -8.86
N PRO A 757 22.13 -9.14 -8.71
CA PRO A 757 21.57 -7.97 -8.05
C PRO A 757 20.30 -7.40 -8.68
N VAL A 758 20.02 -7.70 -9.96
CA VAL A 758 18.79 -7.29 -10.65
C VAL A 758 17.55 -7.98 -10.05
N PHE A 759 17.74 -9.20 -9.53
CA PHE A 759 16.68 -10.05 -9.00
C PHE A 759 16.60 -10.05 -7.47
N ASP A 760 17.44 -9.26 -6.79
CA ASP A 760 17.38 -9.12 -5.34
C ASP A 760 16.01 -8.56 -4.91
N CYS A 761 15.37 -9.23 -3.96
CA CYS A 761 14.05 -8.88 -3.44
C CYS A 761 14.15 -8.28 -2.03
N ALA A 762 13.03 -7.79 -1.49
CA ALA A 762 12.94 -7.27 -0.13
C ALA A 762 13.32 -8.32 0.94
N ASN A 763 13.15 -9.60 0.62
CA ASN A 763 13.51 -10.73 1.48
C ASN A 763 14.25 -11.80 0.70
N LYS A 764 14.91 -12.70 1.44
CA LYS A 764 15.52 -13.91 0.90
C LYS A 764 14.46 -14.75 0.17
N CYS A 765 14.80 -15.27 -1.01
CA CYS A 765 13.88 -16.01 -1.86
C CYS A 765 14.01 -17.52 -1.64
N GLY A 766 12.91 -18.19 -1.26
CA GLY A 766 12.92 -19.64 -1.02
C GLY A 766 13.82 -20.08 0.13
N LYS A 767 14.05 -21.40 0.22
CA LYS A 767 14.94 -21.97 1.24
C LYS A 767 16.42 -21.72 0.94
N LYS A 768 16.78 -21.75 -0.34
CA LYS A 768 18.17 -21.69 -0.84
C LYS A 768 18.70 -20.27 -1.06
N GLY A 769 17.83 -19.27 -1.19
CA GLY A 769 18.27 -17.91 -1.44
C GLY A 769 18.91 -17.26 -0.22
N GLU A 770 20.06 -16.62 -0.44
CA GLU A 770 20.82 -15.91 0.59
C GLU A 770 20.76 -14.39 0.38
N ARG A 771 20.56 -13.95 -0.86
CA ARG A 771 20.54 -12.53 -1.24
C ARG A 771 19.20 -11.87 -0.95
N PHE A 772 19.27 -10.59 -0.62
CA PHE A 772 18.15 -9.68 -0.45
C PHE A 772 18.66 -8.23 -0.51
N ILE A 773 17.76 -7.28 -0.76
CA ILE A 773 18.08 -5.87 -0.73
C ILE A 773 18.33 -5.46 0.72
N HIS A 774 19.52 -4.93 1.00
CA HIS A 774 19.86 -4.44 2.34
C HIS A 774 18.88 -3.34 2.79
N PRO A 775 18.49 -3.24 4.07
CA PRO A 775 17.54 -2.23 4.55
C PRO A 775 17.89 -0.78 4.15
N HIS A 776 19.18 -0.46 4.11
CA HIS A 776 19.65 0.85 3.62
C HIS A 776 19.37 1.11 2.14
N GLY A 777 19.30 0.08 1.30
CA GLY A 777 18.90 0.23 -0.10
C GLY A 777 17.45 0.69 -0.23
N HIS A 778 16.55 0.13 0.58
CA HIS A 778 15.16 0.59 0.69
C HIS A 778 15.09 2.06 1.13
N ILE A 779 15.84 2.41 2.18
CA ILE A 779 15.84 3.75 2.77
C ILE A 779 16.42 4.79 1.80
N ARG A 780 17.52 4.47 1.10
CA ARG A 780 18.11 5.37 0.10
C ARG A 780 17.20 5.58 -1.10
N MET A 781 16.45 4.56 -1.52
CA MET A 781 15.42 4.72 -2.56
C MET A 781 14.29 5.67 -2.10
N MET A 782 13.84 5.53 -0.85
CA MET A 782 12.88 6.49 -0.26
C MET A 782 13.48 7.91 -0.19
N GLY A 783 14.73 8.05 0.24
CA GLY A 783 15.43 9.33 0.29
C GLY A 783 15.58 10.00 -1.09
N ALA A 784 15.77 9.23 -2.16
CA ALA A 784 15.87 9.73 -3.53
C ALA A 784 14.54 10.23 -4.12
N THR A 785 13.40 9.81 -3.56
CA THR A 785 12.06 10.13 -4.08
C THR A 785 11.26 11.06 -3.17
N GLN A 786 11.50 11.04 -1.85
CA GLN A 786 10.81 11.88 -0.87
C GLN A 786 10.83 13.39 -1.19
N PRO A 787 11.93 13.98 -1.70
CA PRO A 787 12.00 15.40 -2.04
C PRO A 787 11.10 15.77 -3.21
N PHE A 788 10.51 14.79 -3.90
CA PHE A 788 9.61 14.97 -5.03
C PHE A 788 8.18 14.54 -4.70
N ILE A 789 7.85 14.39 -3.43
CA ILE A 789 6.50 14.06 -2.96
C ILE A 789 6.02 15.13 -1.97
N SER A 790 4.84 15.69 -2.21
CA SER A 790 4.25 16.72 -1.34
C SER A 790 3.75 16.14 -0.01
N GLY A 791 3.11 14.98 -0.02
CA GLY A 791 2.85 14.17 1.17
C GLY A 791 4.06 13.33 1.57
N ALA A 792 3.87 12.04 1.84
CA ALA A 792 4.91 11.11 2.25
C ALA A 792 4.84 9.78 1.49
N ILE A 793 5.72 8.84 1.85
CA ILE A 793 5.87 7.53 1.23
C ILE A 793 5.41 6.47 2.22
N SER A 794 4.44 5.66 1.84
CA SER A 794 4.15 4.41 2.53
C SER A 794 5.02 3.31 1.95
N LYS A 795 5.97 2.85 2.75
CA LYS A 795 6.87 1.76 2.40
C LYS A 795 7.27 0.99 3.64
N THR A 796 7.26 -0.34 3.53
CA THR A 796 7.84 -1.21 4.55
C THR A 796 9.31 -1.47 4.21
N ILE A 797 10.17 -1.32 5.21
CA ILE A 797 11.57 -1.74 5.09
C ILE A 797 11.66 -3.09 5.79
N ASN A 798 11.92 -4.13 5.00
CA ASN A 798 12.05 -5.49 5.47
C ASN A 798 13.45 -5.73 6.05
N LEU A 799 13.51 -6.43 7.18
CA LEU A 799 14.74 -6.91 7.77
C LEU A 799 14.66 -8.42 7.98
N PRO A 800 15.76 -9.15 7.80
CA PRO A 800 15.79 -10.60 8.03
C PRO A 800 15.61 -10.92 9.52
N HIS A 801 15.29 -12.18 9.82
CA HIS A 801 15.01 -12.63 11.18
C HIS A 801 16.17 -12.35 12.16
N GLU A 802 17.39 -12.54 11.68
CA GLU A 802 18.63 -12.33 12.43
C GLU A 802 19.00 -10.87 12.68
N ALA A 803 18.27 -9.91 12.11
CA ALA A 803 18.55 -8.48 12.31
C ALA A 803 18.49 -8.10 13.79
N THR A 804 19.35 -7.19 14.19
CA THR A 804 19.58 -6.74 15.57
C THR A 804 18.80 -5.46 15.88
N VAL A 805 18.73 -5.09 17.17
CA VAL A 805 18.16 -3.80 17.59
C VAL A 805 19.01 -2.62 17.10
N ASP A 806 20.33 -2.79 16.98
CA ASP A 806 21.23 -1.76 16.46
C ASP A 806 20.95 -1.44 14.98
N GLU A 807 20.68 -2.44 14.16
CA GLU A 807 20.28 -2.23 12.76
C GLU A 807 18.93 -1.51 12.64
N ILE A 808 18.00 -1.73 13.58
CA ILE A 808 16.73 -0.97 13.65
C ILE A 808 17.00 0.50 13.97
N LYS A 809 17.88 0.79 14.93
CA LYS A 809 18.29 2.17 15.25
C LYS A 809 18.94 2.84 14.06
N ASP A 810 19.85 2.14 13.38
CA ASP A 810 20.57 2.65 12.21
C ASP A 810 19.60 2.98 11.06
N CYS A 811 18.63 2.10 10.80
CA CYS A 811 17.60 2.34 9.80
C CYS A 811 16.77 3.60 10.09
N TYR A 812 16.29 3.77 11.33
CA TYR A 812 15.53 4.97 11.69
C TYR A 812 16.41 6.23 11.72
N TYR A 813 17.67 6.13 12.10
CA TYR A 813 18.59 7.26 12.09
C TYR A 813 18.93 7.70 10.65
N LEU A 814 19.26 6.75 9.76
CA LEU A 814 19.50 7.03 8.34
C LEU A 814 18.27 7.65 7.67
N SER A 815 17.07 7.17 8.00
CA SER A 815 15.83 7.75 7.47
C SER A 815 15.66 9.23 7.85
N TRP A 816 15.98 9.60 9.09
CA TRP A 816 16.03 11.00 9.51
C TRP A 816 17.09 11.80 8.74
N GLN A 817 18.31 11.27 8.61
CA GLN A 817 19.42 11.94 7.92
C GLN A 817 19.13 12.22 6.44
N LEU A 818 18.29 11.40 5.80
CA LEU A 818 17.91 11.56 4.40
C LEU A 818 16.65 12.41 4.20
N GLY A 819 16.11 13.01 5.26
CA GLY A 819 14.92 13.85 5.17
C GLY A 819 13.65 13.09 4.82
N ILE A 820 13.59 11.79 5.14
CA ILE A 820 12.36 10.99 5.01
C ILE A 820 11.31 11.53 6.00
N LYS A 821 10.03 11.53 5.62
CA LYS A 821 8.95 12.03 6.50
C LYS A 821 8.43 10.98 7.48
N ALA A 822 8.37 9.71 7.08
CA ALA A 822 7.95 8.60 7.92
C ALA A 822 8.69 7.30 7.57
N CYS A 823 8.93 6.45 8.57
CA CYS A 823 9.62 5.17 8.42
C CYS A 823 8.92 4.06 9.21
N ALA A 824 8.70 2.92 8.55
CA ALA A 824 8.12 1.72 9.13
C ALA A 824 9.02 0.51 8.81
N LEU A 825 9.40 -0.22 9.86
CA LEU A 825 10.32 -1.36 9.77
C LEU A 825 9.56 -2.65 10.09
N TYR A 826 9.87 -3.71 9.35
CA TYR A 826 9.33 -5.03 9.61
C TYR A 826 10.45 -6.06 9.59
N ARG A 827 10.81 -6.55 10.78
CA ARG A 827 11.73 -7.69 10.92
C ARG A 827 10.96 -9.00 10.82
N ASP A 828 11.46 -9.93 10.02
CA ASP A 828 10.88 -11.27 9.95
C ASP A 828 10.84 -11.93 11.34
N GLY A 829 9.69 -12.48 11.70
CA GLY A 829 9.43 -13.07 13.03
C GLY A 829 9.19 -12.05 14.16
N SER A 830 9.06 -10.75 13.86
CA SER A 830 8.59 -9.76 14.85
C SER A 830 7.13 -9.95 15.25
N LYS A 831 6.30 -10.55 14.38
CA LYS A 831 4.93 -10.98 14.68
C LYS A 831 4.77 -12.48 14.48
N LEU A 832 3.95 -13.12 15.32
CA LEU A 832 3.69 -14.57 15.28
C LEU A 832 2.72 -14.98 14.17
N SER A 833 2.06 -14.01 13.53
CA SER A 833 1.20 -14.20 12.37
C SER A 833 1.64 -13.29 11.23
N GLN A 834 1.91 -13.87 10.05
CA GLN A 834 2.31 -13.13 8.86
C GLN A 834 1.35 -13.38 7.68
N PRO A 835 0.95 -12.34 6.92
CA PRO A 835 0.03 -12.49 5.79
C PRO A 835 0.70 -12.98 4.49
N LEU A 836 2.01 -12.77 4.36
CA LEU A 836 2.84 -13.21 3.24
C LEU A 836 3.94 -14.11 3.79
N SER A 837 4.28 -15.17 3.06
CA SER A 837 5.42 -16.02 3.40
C SER A 837 6.26 -16.35 2.16
N ASN A 838 7.57 -16.45 2.38
CA ASN A 838 8.59 -16.91 1.42
C ASN A 838 9.14 -18.31 1.78
N LYS A 839 8.79 -18.87 2.95
CA LYS A 839 9.30 -20.15 3.46
C LYS A 839 8.21 -20.90 4.26
N ARG A 840 8.46 -22.17 4.61
CA ARG A 840 7.57 -22.99 5.47
C ARG A 840 7.96 -22.85 6.94
N ASP A 841 6.97 -22.82 7.83
CA ASP A 841 7.15 -23.13 9.25
C ASP A 841 7.29 -24.65 9.44
N LYS A 842 8.51 -25.16 9.66
CA LYS A 842 8.70 -26.56 10.10
C LYS A 842 8.33 -26.66 11.58
N LYS A 843 7.21 -27.32 11.92
CA LYS A 843 7.06 -27.89 13.28
C LYS A 843 8.15 -28.95 13.44
N LYS A 844 9.13 -28.72 14.32
CA LYS A 844 10.08 -29.77 14.72
C LYS A 844 9.28 -30.94 15.30
N LYS A 845 9.42 -32.15 14.73
CA LYS A 845 9.08 -33.40 15.43
C LYS A 845 9.89 -33.40 16.73
N LYS A 846 9.23 -33.52 17.89
CA LYS A 846 9.91 -33.87 19.13
C LYS A 846 10.44 -35.29 18.92
N THR A 847 11.74 -35.42 18.64
CA THR A 847 12.42 -36.69 18.80
C THR A 847 12.61 -36.90 20.29
N ASP A 848 11.74 -37.70 20.90
CA ASP A 848 11.99 -38.29 22.21
C ASP A 848 13.24 -39.18 22.07
N GLY A 849 14.33 -38.79 22.74
CA GLY A 849 15.57 -39.55 22.69
C GLY A 849 16.83 -38.73 22.97
N ALA A 850 16.88 -38.01 24.09
CA ALA A 850 18.16 -37.64 24.69
C ALA A 850 18.02 -37.81 26.21
N THR A 851 18.66 -38.86 26.70
CA THR A 851 18.87 -39.21 28.10
C THR A 851 19.28 -38.00 28.92
N ALA A 852 18.56 -37.79 30.03
CA ALA A 852 18.98 -36.91 31.10
C ALA A 852 20.29 -37.45 31.70
N GLU A 853 21.38 -36.68 31.57
CA GLU A 853 22.49 -36.74 32.50
C GLU A 853 22.48 -35.47 33.35
N GLU A 854 22.32 -35.69 34.65
CA GLU A 854 22.51 -34.72 35.72
C GLU A 854 23.98 -34.31 35.85
N SER A 855 24.24 -33.02 36.09
CA SER A 855 25.28 -32.52 37.03
C SER A 855 25.26 -30.98 37.02
N THR A 856 24.62 -30.35 38.00
CA THR A 856 25.23 -29.72 39.19
C THR A 856 26.22 -28.57 38.90
N SER A 857 25.76 -27.35 39.24
CA SER A 857 26.47 -26.25 39.94
C SER A 857 27.95 -25.97 39.60
N VAL A 858 28.22 -24.78 39.04
CA VAL A 858 28.78 -23.58 39.72
C VAL A 858 28.36 -22.34 38.93
#